data_AF-A0A662YMX2-F1
#
_entry.id   AF-A0A662YMX2-F1
#
_cell.length_a   1.000
_cell.length_b   1.000
_cell.length_c   1.000
_cell.angle_alpha   90.00
_cell.angle_beta   90.00
_cell.angle_gamma   90.00
#
_symmetry.space_group_name_H-M   'P 1'
#
loop_
_entity.id
_entity.type
_entity.pdbx_description
1 polymer ?
#
loop_
_entity_poly.entity_id
_entity_poly.type
_entity_poly.pdbx_seq_one_letter_code
_entity_poly.pdbx_strand_id
1 'polypeptide(L)'
;MALAVEASEHPFQDLIEILKSEKNEDKKFFSPQKLNDPRYESLPFSIRVLLEAAIRKCDGFYVKKEDVLNILNWRQQQNNAEVPFSPARILLQDFTGIPALVDFAAMRDAVMKLGGDPYQVNPLCPTDLIVDHSLQIDFSKCAIQNAPNPGGGEKQGSAAKSSPAKSQPRSSQCGGHGGCKGSCSDEPSTDTPGRAAVQIENSPILCPFHLQPVSEPETALKSQDAEFNRNKERLQFFKWCSKVFKNVTVIPPETGVVHQVNLEYLSHIVRDDGGFLYPDSVVGTDSHTTMVNGLGILGWGVGGIESEAVMLGQPVSLTLPQVVGCKLVGSISTLATSIDIVLGITKHLRQAGVAGKFVEFFGPGVSQLSAGDRTTIANMCPEYSATVSFFPVDDVTLKHLKQTNFDEEKLDIIEAYLKAVKLFRSYQNPSEDPEYSQVIEINLSSIIPHVSGPKRPQDRVAVTDTKKDFQKCLKEKIGFKGFHIPAEKQNEVIPFMHKGTEYKLAHGSVVIAAVISCTNNCNPSVMLAAGLLAKKAVEAGLVVQPYIRTSLSPGSGMVTHYISASGVLPYLSQLGFEVTGYGCETCVGNTAPLPETVVDAIKQGDLVACGVLSGNRNFEGRLCDCVRANYLASPPLVVAYAIAGTVSIDFETEPLGVNSEGRAMYLRDIWPTRDELQQAEEQTVIPSMFSQLKDRIEKENKRWNSLEAPESVLFPWDPKSTYIRCPSFFHKLTKEPVCPQSIENAHVLLFLGDVVTTDHISPAGSIARVSAAAKYLISKRLTPREFNSYGARRGNDAVMTRGTFASIKLLNRFIGKTAPKTVHIPSGQTLDVYEAADRYQREGIQLIILAGKKYGSGNSRDWAAKGPYLLGVKAVIAESFEKMHKNHLVGIGIAPLQFLPGENADTLGLSGKEKYSLTIPEDLSPRHELTVKSRRYDSRTTIFSPEGKFYFMYSINVGGRLYQVEYAMEAIGHAGTCLGILANDGVLLAAERRNIHKLLDEVFFSEKIYKLNDDMACSVAGITSDANVLTNELRLIAQRYLLQYQEPIPCEQLVTALCDIKQAYTQFGGKRPFGVSLLYMGWDKHYGFQLYQSDPSGNYGGWKATCIGNNSAAAVSMLKQDFKEGEMTLESALALAVKVLNKTMDVSKLSAEKVEIATLTRENGKTKIKVLKLKEVEELIKRHEEEEAKAERAKKDKEQKEKDK
;
A
#
# COMPACT_ATOMS: atom_id res chain seq x y z
N MET A 1 -26.14 -0.27 -14.85
CA MET A 1 -27.14 -0.67 -15.87
C MET A 1 -27.83 -2.00 -15.48
N ALA A 2 -28.04 -2.27 -14.19
CA ALA A 2 -28.45 -3.58 -13.66
C ALA A 2 -29.88 -3.55 -13.09
N LEU A 3 -30.84 -3.01 -13.85
CA LEU A 3 -32.26 -2.87 -13.47
C LEU A 3 -33.21 -3.49 -14.50
N ALA A 4 -32.70 -4.40 -15.33
CA ALA A 4 -33.45 -5.12 -16.36
C ALA A 4 -32.83 -6.51 -16.60
N VAL A 5 -32.89 -7.36 -15.56
CA VAL A 5 -32.78 -8.82 -15.71
C VAL A 5 -34.15 -9.38 -15.33
N GLU A 6 -34.80 -10.08 -16.25
CA GLU A 6 -36.07 -10.74 -15.96
C GLU A 6 -35.86 -11.84 -14.91
N ALA A 7 -36.83 -12.04 -14.02
CA ALA A 7 -36.65 -12.90 -12.85
C ALA A 7 -36.63 -14.40 -13.21
N SER A 8 -35.47 -14.90 -13.63
CA SER A 8 -35.15 -16.32 -13.65
C SER A 8 -35.18 -16.90 -12.23
N GLU A 9 -35.66 -18.13 -12.08
CA GLU A 9 -35.60 -18.86 -10.80
C GLU A 9 -34.15 -18.98 -10.30
N HIS A 10 -33.97 -19.01 -8.98
CA HIS A 10 -32.63 -18.95 -8.39
C HIS A 10 -31.85 -20.26 -8.67
N PRO A 11 -30.60 -20.23 -9.20
CA PRO A 11 -29.88 -21.44 -9.64
C PRO A 11 -29.60 -22.52 -8.58
N PHE A 12 -29.93 -22.24 -7.31
CA PHE A 12 -29.80 -23.12 -6.15
C PHE A 12 -31.06 -23.13 -5.26
N GLN A 13 -32.24 -22.80 -5.81
CA GLN A 13 -33.52 -22.75 -5.07
C GLN A 13 -33.86 -24.05 -4.32
N ASP A 14 -33.48 -25.21 -4.88
CA ASP A 14 -33.66 -26.53 -4.25
C ASP A 14 -32.92 -26.70 -2.93
N LEU A 15 -31.84 -25.94 -2.71
CA LEU A 15 -31.05 -25.97 -1.47
C LEU A 15 -31.76 -25.28 -0.29
N ILE A 16 -32.88 -24.57 -0.53
CA ILE A 16 -33.59 -23.89 0.55
C ILE A 16 -34.23 -24.91 1.50
N GLU A 17 -34.05 -24.70 2.80
CA GLU A 17 -34.68 -25.46 3.88
C GLU A 17 -35.32 -24.52 4.90
N ILE A 18 -36.19 -25.08 5.73
CA ILE A 18 -36.79 -24.42 6.90
C ILE A 18 -36.04 -24.89 8.14
N LEU A 19 -35.67 -23.96 9.02
CA LEU A 19 -34.94 -24.26 10.23
C LEU A 19 -35.83 -25.00 11.23
N LYS A 20 -35.36 -26.15 11.71
CA LYS A 20 -36.03 -26.95 12.73
C LYS A 20 -35.54 -26.51 14.10
N SER A 21 -36.27 -25.59 14.73
CA SER A 21 -36.02 -25.10 16.10
C SER A 21 -37.32 -25.12 16.90
N GLU A 22 -37.25 -25.48 18.18
CA GLU A 22 -38.43 -25.65 19.06
C GLU A 22 -39.21 -24.35 19.33
N LYS A 23 -38.70 -23.19 18.89
CA LYS A 23 -39.27 -21.86 19.20
C LYS A 23 -39.67 -21.03 17.97
N ASN A 24 -39.28 -21.39 16.76
CA ASN A 24 -39.59 -20.62 15.53
C ASN A 24 -39.59 -21.54 14.29
N GLU A 25 -40.75 -21.73 13.66
CA GLU A 25 -40.93 -22.70 12.55
C GLU A 25 -40.84 -22.09 11.13
N ASP A 26 -40.85 -20.77 10.96
CA ASP A 26 -40.96 -20.12 9.62
C ASP A 26 -39.63 -19.67 8.98
N LYS A 27 -38.49 -19.79 9.68
CA LYS A 27 -37.20 -19.26 9.22
C LYS A 27 -36.58 -20.14 8.15
N LYS A 28 -36.11 -19.55 7.05
CA LYS A 28 -35.53 -20.24 5.88
C LYS A 28 -34.03 -20.06 5.80
N PHE A 29 -33.33 -20.99 5.17
CA PHE A 29 -31.90 -20.87 4.89
C PHE A 29 -31.49 -21.67 3.65
N PHE A 30 -30.36 -21.32 3.03
CA PHE A 30 -29.72 -22.19 2.04
C PHE A 30 -28.89 -23.26 2.78
N SER A 31 -29.17 -24.53 2.51
CA SER A 31 -28.51 -25.70 3.12
C SER A 31 -27.44 -26.24 2.16
N PRO A 32 -26.13 -25.99 2.38
CA PRO A 32 -25.10 -26.49 1.46
C PRO A 32 -24.94 -28.02 1.55
N GLN A 33 -25.43 -28.66 2.62
CA GLN A 33 -25.46 -30.12 2.74
C GLN A 33 -26.26 -30.77 1.60
N LYS A 34 -27.34 -30.13 1.13
CA LYS A 34 -28.15 -30.59 -0.02
C LYS A 34 -27.40 -30.61 -1.36
N LEU A 35 -26.18 -30.07 -1.45
CA LEU A 35 -25.29 -30.33 -2.60
C LEU A 35 -24.90 -31.81 -2.69
N ASN A 36 -25.03 -32.58 -1.61
CA ASN A 36 -24.65 -33.99 -1.50
C ASN A 36 -23.19 -34.28 -1.89
N ASP A 37 -22.30 -33.29 -1.69
CA ASP A 37 -20.90 -33.34 -2.06
C ASP A 37 -20.00 -33.47 -0.82
N PRO A 38 -19.21 -34.55 -0.68
CA PRO A 38 -18.40 -34.80 0.51
C PRO A 38 -17.28 -33.76 0.72
N ARG A 39 -16.94 -32.96 -0.31
CA ARG A 39 -15.97 -31.87 -0.17
C ARG A 39 -16.44 -30.81 0.82
N TYR A 40 -17.75 -30.61 0.97
CA TYR A 40 -18.28 -29.56 1.85
C TYR A 40 -17.84 -29.72 3.31
N GLU A 41 -17.85 -30.95 3.82
CA GLU A 41 -17.46 -31.22 5.21
C GLU A 41 -15.94 -31.15 5.43
N SER A 42 -15.11 -31.24 4.37
CA SER A 42 -13.66 -31.07 4.47
C SER A 42 -13.17 -29.62 4.29
N LEU A 43 -14.02 -28.71 3.79
CA LEU A 43 -13.68 -27.29 3.66
C LEU A 43 -13.38 -26.64 5.02
N PRO A 44 -12.36 -25.76 5.12
CA PRO A 44 -12.21 -24.84 6.25
C PRO A 44 -13.47 -23.98 6.47
N PHE A 45 -13.79 -23.67 7.72
CA PHE A 45 -15.02 -22.96 8.08
C PHE A 45 -15.10 -21.55 7.46
N SER A 46 -13.96 -20.86 7.35
CA SER A 46 -13.84 -19.60 6.62
C SER A 46 -14.23 -19.72 5.14
N ILE A 47 -13.95 -20.86 4.49
CA ILE A 47 -14.36 -21.13 3.10
C ILE A 47 -15.84 -21.55 3.02
N ARG A 48 -16.40 -22.21 4.04
CA ARG A 48 -17.85 -22.49 4.12
C ARG A 48 -18.68 -21.20 4.15
N VAL A 49 -18.20 -20.14 4.80
CA VAL A 49 -18.85 -18.81 4.78
C VAL A 49 -18.77 -18.15 3.40
N LEU A 50 -17.64 -18.26 2.68
CA LEU A 50 -17.54 -17.82 1.29
C LEU A 50 -18.54 -18.58 0.38
N LEU A 51 -18.67 -19.90 0.59
CA LEU A 51 -19.55 -20.75 -0.21
C LEU A 51 -21.04 -20.43 0.02
N GLU A 52 -21.46 -20.22 1.27
CA GLU A 52 -22.84 -19.79 1.58
C GLU A 52 -23.17 -18.47 0.87
N ALA A 53 -22.30 -17.47 0.99
CA ALA A 53 -22.51 -16.17 0.38
C ALA A 53 -22.61 -16.26 -1.15
N ALA A 54 -21.80 -17.10 -1.79
CA ALA A 54 -21.84 -17.34 -3.22
C ALA A 54 -23.09 -18.11 -3.67
N ILE A 55 -23.54 -19.12 -2.91
CA ILE A 55 -24.80 -19.83 -3.18
C ILE A 55 -25.97 -18.84 -3.11
N ARG A 56 -26.13 -18.15 -1.98
CA ARG A 56 -27.26 -17.23 -1.72
C ARG A 56 -27.30 -16.03 -2.66
N LYS A 57 -26.16 -15.58 -3.18
CA LYS A 57 -26.07 -14.45 -4.12
C LYS A 57 -25.83 -14.83 -5.59
N CYS A 58 -25.93 -16.12 -5.95
CA CYS A 58 -25.81 -16.58 -7.34
C CYS A 58 -26.91 -15.98 -8.24
N ASP A 59 -26.57 -14.92 -8.98
CA ASP A 59 -27.43 -14.18 -9.91
C ASP A 59 -27.16 -14.55 -11.39
N GLY A 60 -26.11 -15.33 -11.67
CA GLY A 60 -25.67 -15.67 -13.01
C GLY A 60 -24.86 -14.57 -13.73
N PHE A 61 -24.69 -13.40 -13.11
CA PHE A 61 -24.01 -12.23 -13.67
C PHE A 61 -22.77 -11.84 -12.86
N TYR A 62 -22.96 -11.36 -11.62
CA TYR A 62 -21.87 -11.06 -10.68
C TYR A 62 -21.37 -12.31 -9.94
N VAL A 63 -22.24 -13.29 -9.72
CA VAL A 63 -21.93 -14.56 -9.05
C VAL A 63 -22.53 -15.70 -9.87
N LYS A 64 -21.66 -16.55 -10.42
CA LYS A 64 -22.03 -17.62 -11.34
C LYS A 64 -22.03 -18.98 -10.64
N LYS A 65 -22.74 -19.93 -11.25
CA LYS A 65 -22.71 -21.35 -10.84
C LYS A 65 -21.29 -21.93 -10.86
N GLU A 66 -20.44 -21.46 -11.77
CA GLU A 66 -19.01 -21.77 -11.85
C GLU A 66 -18.24 -21.31 -10.60
N ASP A 67 -18.54 -20.11 -10.06
CA ASP A 67 -17.87 -19.58 -8.87
C ASP A 67 -18.17 -20.42 -7.64
N VAL A 68 -19.43 -20.81 -7.45
CA VAL A 68 -19.86 -21.71 -6.37
C VAL A 68 -19.14 -23.06 -6.46
N LEU A 69 -18.99 -23.62 -7.68
CA LEU A 69 -18.24 -24.86 -7.90
C LEU A 69 -16.73 -24.69 -7.69
N ASN A 70 -16.16 -23.52 -7.99
CA ASN A 70 -14.76 -23.20 -7.72
C ASN A 70 -14.48 -23.11 -6.21
N ILE A 71 -15.37 -22.48 -5.43
CA ILE A 71 -15.28 -22.41 -3.96
C ILE A 71 -15.46 -23.81 -3.34
N LEU A 72 -16.43 -24.60 -3.81
CA LEU A 72 -16.60 -26.00 -3.37
C LEU A 72 -15.38 -26.86 -3.71
N ASN A 73 -14.68 -26.57 -4.81
CA ASN A 73 -13.43 -27.23 -5.22
C ASN A 73 -12.16 -26.50 -4.72
N TRP A 74 -12.26 -25.72 -3.64
CA TRP A 74 -11.18 -24.88 -3.10
C TRP A 74 -9.83 -25.60 -2.96
N ARG A 75 -9.81 -26.88 -2.57
CA ARG A 75 -8.56 -27.66 -2.42
C ARG A 75 -7.73 -27.72 -3.73
N GLN A 76 -8.36 -27.64 -4.89
CA GLN A 76 -7.70 -27.55 -6.20
C GLN A 76 -7.58 -26.10 -6.72
N GLN A 77 -8.52 -25.23 -6.34
CA GLN A 77 -8.64 -23.87 -6.88
C GLN A 77 -7.98 -22.77 -6.04
N GLN A 78 -7.48 -23.08 -4.84
CA GLN A 78 -6.65 -22.20 -4.01
C GLN A 78 -5.47 -21.63 -4.80
N ASN A 79 -5.23 -20.32 -4.65
CA ASN A 79 -4.33 -19.46 -5.43
C ASN A 79 -4.58 -19.38 -6.95
N ASN A 80 -5.54 -20.13 -7.51
CA ASN A 80 -5.75 -20.23 -8.96
C ASN A 80 -7.01 -19.48 -9.43
N ALA A 81 -8.15 -19.70 -8.76
CA ALA A 81 -9.42 -19.07 -9.13
C ALA A 81 -9.59 -17.70 -8.46
N GLU A 82 -10.07 -16.73 -9.22
CA GLU A 82 -10.71 -15.51 -8.70
C GLU A 82 -12.19 -15.82 -8.49
N VAL A 83 -12.74 -15.45 -7.34
CA VAL A 83 -14.16 -15.65 -6.99
C VAL A 83 -14.76 -14.36 -6.41
N PRO A 84 -16.06 -14.12 -6.60
CA PRO A 84 -16.79 -13.03 -5.96
C PRO A 84 -17.11 -13.36 -4.49
N PHE A 85 -17.04 -12.35 -3.63
CA PHE A 85 -17.55 -12.40 -2.26
C PHE A 85 -18.53 -11.26 -1.99
N SER A 86 -19.74 -11.61 -1.57
CA SER A 86 -20.83 -10.69 -1.23
C SER A 86 -21.04 -10.68 0.29
N PRO A 87 -20.34 -9.81 1.05
CA PRO A 87 -20.46 -9.75 2.51
C PRO A 87 -21.87 -9.34 2.95
N ALA A 88 -22.24 -9.71 4.17
CA ALA A 88 -23.53 -9.39 4.75
C ALA A 88 -23.71 -7.89 5.07
N ARG A 89 -22.62 -7.17 5.37
CA ARG A 89 -22.62 -5.74 5.71
C ARG A 89 -21.25 -5.07 5.46
N ILE A 90 -21.21 -3.74 5.66
CA ILE A 90 -20.01 -2.91 5.48
C ILE A 90 -19.74 -2.07 6.74
N LEU A 91 -18.46 -1.91 7.09
CA LEU A 91 -18.02 -1.04 8.20
C LEU A 91 -17.26 0.20 7.70
N LEU A 92 -17.74 1.39 8.05
CA LEU A 92 -17.12 2.66 7.70
C LEU A 92 -16.57 3.38 8.95
N GLN A 93 -15.37 3.96 8.83
CA GLN A 93 -14.87 4.98 9.76
C GLN A 93 -14.94 6.37 9.13
N ASP A 94 -14.86 7.45 9.92
CA ASP A 94 -15.31 8.76 9.47
C ASP A 94 -14.42 9.50 8.44
N PHE A 95 -13.17 9.09 8.23
CA PHE A 95 -12.37 9.61 7.12
C PHE A 95 -12.61 8.85 5.80
N THR A 96 -13.02 7.58 5.83
CA THR A 96 -13.35 6.79 4.62
C THR A 96 -14.83 6.81 4.27
N GLY A 97 -15.71 6.99 5.25
CA GLY A 97 -17.15 7.04 5.03
C GLY A 97 -17.67 8.38 4.50
N ILE A 98 -17.01 9.52 4.79
CA ILE A 98 -17.36 10.82 4.18
C ILE A 98 -17.38 10.73 2.64
N PRO A 99 -16.29 10.35 1.94
CA PRO A 99 -16.27 10.37 0.49
C PRO A 99 -17.31 9.42 -0.12
N ALA A 100 -17.41 8.17 0.37
CA ALA A 100 -18.41 7.21 -0.12
C ALA A 100 -19.85 7.76 0.01
N LEU A 101 -20.21 8.34 1.15
CA LEU A 101 -21.54 8.93 1.35
C LEU A 101 -21.75 10.23 0.55
N VAL A 102 -20.70 11.04 0.33
CA VAL A 102 -20.73 12.22 -0.56
C VAL A 102 -21.01 11.79 -2.01
N ASP A 103 -20.44 10.67 -2.46
CA ASP A 103 -20.71 10.13 -3.78
C ASP A 103 -22.12 9.54 -3.89
N PHE A 104 -22.65 8.90 -2.84
CA PHE A 104 -24.08 8.54 -2.78
C PHE A 104 -25.02 9.76 -2.82
N ALA A 105 -24.66 10.88 -2.20
CA ALA A 105 -25.41 12.13 -2.32
C ALA A 105 -25.35 12.71 -3.75
N ALA A 106 -24.17 12.68 -4.38
CA ALA A 106 -23.95 13.15 -5.74
C ALA A 106 -24.62 12.25 -6.81
N MET A 107 -24.74 10.95 -6.54
CA MET A 107 -25.54 10.03 -7.37
C MET A 107 -27.02 10.38 -7.34
N ARG A 108 -27.60 10.75 -6.19
CA ARG A 108 -29.01 11.20 -6.13
C ARG A 108 -29.26 12.46 -6.96
N ASP A 109 -28.35 13.42 -6.87
CA ASP A 109 -28.31 14.60 -7.72
C ASP A 109 -28.30 14.23 -9.22
N ALA A 110 -27.46 13.26 -9.61
CA ALA A 110 -27.31 12.83 -11.00
C ALA A 110 -28.54 12.06 -11.52
N VAL A 111 -29.09 11.15 -10.72
CA VAL A 111 -30.32 10.41 -11.04
C VAL A 111 -31.50 11.38 -11.22
N MET A 112 -31.67 12.36 -10.32
CA MET A 112 -32.72 13.38 -10.48
C MET A 112 -32.51 14.25 -11.74
N LYS A 113 -31.27 14.67 -12.04
CA LYS A 113 -30.94 15.44 -13.26
C LYS A 113 -31.23 14.66 -14.55
N LEU A 114 -31.21 13.33 -14.50
CA LEU A 114 -31.60 12.44 -15.61
C LEU A 114 -33.10 12.07 -15.59
N GLY A 115 -33.89 12.57 -14.64
CA GLY A 115 -35.32 12.30 -14.51
C GLY A 115 -35.66 10.91 -13.94
N GLY A 116 -34.74 10.29 -13.19
CA GLY A 116 -35.00 9.11 -12.39
C GLY A 116 -35.34 9.44 -10.94
N ASP A 117 -35.80 8.45 -10.18
CA ASP A 117 -36.14 8.59 -8.76
C ASP A 117 -34.89 8.51 -7.85
N PRO A 118 -34.52 9.58 -7.12
CA PRO A 118 -33.38 9.54 -6.20
C PRO A 118 -33.59 8.60 -5.00
N TYR A 119 -34.82 8.23 -4.64
CA TYR A 119 -35.06 7.29 -3.53
C TYR A 119 -34.59 5.86 -3.85
N GLN A 120 -34.29 5.54 -5.11
CA GLN A 120 -33.70 4.25 -5.48
C GLN A 120 -32.20 4.17 -5.09
N VAL A 121 -31.52 5.30 -4.94
CA VAL A 121 -30.10 5.35 -4.55
C VAL A 121 -29.97 5.20 -3.03
N ASN A 122 -29.67 3.97 -2.58
CA ASN A 122 -29.28 3.61 -1.22
C ASN A 122 -28.27 2.44 -1.27
N PRO A 123 -27.46 2.22 -0.22
CA PRO A 123 -26.66 1.01 -0.09
C PRO A 123 -27.53 -0.27 -0.08
N LEU A 124 -27.13 -1.27 -0.86
CA LEU A 124 -27.87 -2.54 -0.98
C LEU A 124 -27.65 -3.50 0.20
N CYS A 125 -26.69 -3.22 1.08
CA CYS A 125 -26.45 -3.95 2.32
C CYS A 125 -26.37 -2.98 3.52
N PRO A 126 -26.62 -3.45 4.76
CA PRO A 126 -26.32 -2.69 5.98
C PRO A 126 -24.90 -2.10 5.93
N THR A 127 -24.80 -0.81 6.23
CA THR A 127 -23.58 -0.02 6.18
C THR A 127 -23.48 0.78 7.47
N ASP A 128 -22.62 0.34 8.37
CA ASP A 128 -22.48 0.92 9.70
C ASP A 128 -21.27 1.86 9.73
N LEU A 129 -21.52 3.16 9.94
CA LEU A 129 -20.48 4.18 10.05
C LEU A 129 -20.26 4.57 11.51
N ILE A 130 -19.01 4.56 11.96
CA ILE A 130 -18.61 4.95 13.32
C ILE A 130 -17.69 6.16 13.24
N VAL A 131 -17.88 7.13 14.14
CA VAL A 131 -17.12 8.39 14.16
C VAL A 131 -16.14 8.45 15.33
N ASP A 132 -14.89 8.03 15.10
CA ASP A 132 -13.84 7.96 16.12
C ASP A 132 -12.49 8.59 15.70
N HIS A 133 -12.15 8.61 14.40
CA HIS A 133 -10.93 9.20 13.85
C HIS A 133 -10.94 10.74 13.87
N SER A 134 -12.07 11.36 14.23
CA SER A 134 -12.24 12.81 14.35
C SER A 134 -11.56 13.45 15.57
N LEU A 135 -11.09 12.68 16.55
CA LEU A 135 -10.52 13.22 17.80
C LEU A 135 -9.02 13.53 17.70
N GLN A 136 -8.65 14.81 17.80
CA GLN A 136 -7.27 15.28 17.93
C GLN A 136 -7.04 15.81 19.36
N ILE A 137 -5.87 15.51 19.92
CA ILE A 137 -5.50 15.96 21.27
C ILE A 137 -4.89 17.37 21.17
N ASP A 138 -5.76 18.37 21.12
CA ASP A 138 -5.37 19.79 21.06
C ASP A 138 -4.72 20.30 22.36
N PHE A 139 -5.20 19.83 23.51
CA PHE A 139 -4.85 20.38 24.82
C PHE A 139 -4.16 19.31 25.68
N SER A 140 -2.96 19.61 26.17
CA SER A 140 -2.18 18.72 27.05
C SER A 140 -1.71 19.46 28.30
N LYS A 141 -2.51 19.38 29.38
CA LYS A 141 -2.24 19.81 30.77
C LYS A 141 -1.74 21.25 31.03
N CYS A 142 -1.56 22.08 30.01
CA CYS A 142 -1.25 23.50 30.11
C CYS A 142 -1.97 24.28 29.00
N ALA A 143 -2.59 25.41 29.37
CA ALA A 143 -3.24 26.33 28.43
C ALA A 143 -2.58 27.71 28.49
N ILE A 144 -2.41 28.35 27.33
CA ILE A 144 -1.87 29.70 27.19
C ILE A 144 -3.04 30.68 27.11
N GLN A 145 -3.09 31.68 27.99
CA GLN A 145 -3.96 32.84 27.74
C GLN A 145 -3.30 33.83 26.77
N ASN A 146 -4.11 34.37 25.85
CA ASN A 146 -3.88 35.61 25.12
C ASN A 146 -2.47 35.82 24.55
N ALA A 147 -2.19 35.21 23.39
CA ALA A 147 -1.07 35.64 22.57
C ALA A 147 -1.20 37.14 22.22
N PRO A 148 -0.20 37.99 22.51
CA PRO A 148 -0.23 39.39 22.10
C PRO A 148 -0.34 39.52 20.58
N ASN A 149 -1.16 40.45 20.12
CA ASN A 149 -1.27 40.75 18.69
C ASN A 149 0.07 41.34 18.20
N PRO A 150 0.70 40.84 17.12
CA PRO A 150 1.96 41.38 16.60
C PRO A 150 1.71 42.70 15.84
N GLY A 151 1.30 43.73 16.58
CA GLY A 151 0.99 45.09 16.15
C GLY A 151 0.56 45.90 17.37
N GLY A 152 1.36 46.91 17.75
CA GLY A 152 1.22 47.62 19.04
C GLY A 152 0.33 48.87 19.00
N GLY A 153 -0.23 49.21 20.16
CA GLY A 153 -1.06 50.40 20.41
C GLY A 153 -2.55 50.22 20.06
N GLU A 154 -3.52 50.75 20.81
CA GLU A 154 -3.48 51.43 22.13
C GLU A 154 -4.82 51.24 22.88
N LYS A 155 -4.76 51.29 24.23
CA LYS A 155 -5.76 51.79 25.20
C LYS A 155 -7.23 51.28 25.18
N GLN A 156 -7.82 51.28 26.37
CA GLN A 156 -9.20 50.83 26.64
C GLN A 156 -10.25 51.89 26.23
N GLY A 157 -11.45 51.43 25.86
CA GLY A 157 -12.64 52.26 25.62
C GLY A 157 -13.93 51.43 25.73
N SER A 158 -15.04 52.03 26.16
CA SER A 158 -16.24 51.32 26.63
C SER A 158 -17.40 51.26 25.62
N ALA A 159 -18.05 50.09 25.56
CA ALA A 159 -19.48 49.86 25.35
C ALA A 159 -20.27 50.58 24.22
N ALA A 160 -20.68 49.75 23.24
CA ALA A 160 -22.05 49.65 22.68
C ALA A 160 -22.58 50.58 21.54
N LYS A 161 -23.35 49.92 20.65
CA LYS A 161 -24.42 50.38 19.72
C LYS A 161 -24.11 51.12 18.39
N SER A 162 -24.57 50.46 17.31
CA SER A 162 -25.19 50.98 16.06
C SER A 162 -24.44 51.87 15.06
N SER A 163 -24.68 51.56 13.78
CA SER A 163 -24.30 52.25 12.52
C SER A 163 -25.14 53.52 12.23
N PRO A 164 -24.94 54.28 11.11
CA PRO A 164 -23.85 54.26 10.10
C PRO A 164 -23.32 55.65 9.59
N ALA A 165 -22.23 55.60 8.80
CA ALA A 165 -21.92 56.42 7.59
C ALA A 165 -21.38 57.90 7.63
N LYS A 166 -20.22 58.05 6.92
CA LYS A 166 -19.74 59.17 6.04
C LYS A 166 -19.05 60.46 6.60
N SER A 167 -18.15 60.97 5.73
CA SER A 167 -17.53 62.32 5.60
C SER A 167 -16.28 62.74 6.43
N GLN A 168 -15.12 62.67 5.76
CA GLN A 168 -14.00 63.65 5.59
C GLN A 168 -14.16 65.13 6.09
N PRO A 169 -13.07 65.95 6.15
CA PRO A 169 -11.65 65.66 6.50
C PRO A 169 -10.87 66.85 7.20
N ARG A 170 -9.55 66.67 7.48
CA ARG A 170 -8.49 67.71 7.73
C ARG A 170 -8.60 68.51 9.07
N SER A 171 -7.54 69.11 9.65
CA SER A 171 -6.09 69.30 9.32
C SER A 171 -5.22 69.60 10.57
N SER A 172 -3.87 69.55 10.41
CA SER A 172 -2.81 70.35 11.10
C SER A 172 -2.59 70.26 12.63
N GLN A 173 -1.40 70.54 13.22
CA GLN A 173 0.03 70.36 12.88
C GLN A 173 0.91 70.87 14.07
N CYS A 174 1.98 70.15 14.48
CA CYS A 174 3.15 70.62 15.33
C CYS A 174 2.88 71.22 16.74
N GLY A 175 3.83 71.24 17.71
CA GLY A 175 5.14 70.57 17.85
C GLY A 175 6.05 71.14 18.96
N GLY A 176 6.92 70.31 19.58
CA GLY A 176 8.03 70.70 20.52
C GLY A 176 7.67 70.81 22.03
N HIS A 177 8.60 70.86 23.00
CA HIS A 177 10.04 70.49 23.05
C HIS A 177 10.62 70.53 24.51
N GLY A 178 11.63 69.70 24.86
CA GLY A 178 12.37 69.69 26.17
C GLY A 178 11.63 69.01 27.35
N GLY A 179 12.24 68.56 28.46
CA GLY A 179 13.64 68.50 28.97
C GLY A 179 13.68 68.69 30.52
N CYS A 180 14.61 68.19 31.36
CA CYS A 180 15.76 67.26 31.26
C CYS A 180 16.22 66.85 32.72
N LYS A 181 17.42 66.23 32.89
CA LYS A 181 18.09 65.68 34.14
C LYS A 181 17.62 64.27 34.57
N GLY A 182 18.47 63.29 34.95
CA GLY A 182 19.95 63.21 35.13
C GLY A 182 20.34 63.17 36.62
N SER A 183 21.27 62.34 37.14
CA SER A 183 22.24 61.32 36.61
C SER A 183 22.68 60.43 37.82
N CYS A 184 23.56 59.40 37.85
CA CYS A 184 24.52 58.63 37.00
C CYS A 184 24.82 57.31 37.81
N SER A 185 25.80 56.40 37.65
CA SER A 185 26.90 56.04 36.71
C SER A 185 27.56 54.70 37.16
N ASP A 186 28.42 53.94 36.44
CA ASP A 186 28.56 53.55 35.01
C ASP A 186 29.68 52.45 34.87
N GLU A 187 29.42 51.35 34.13
CA GLU A 187 30.40 50.42 33.46
C GLU A 187 31.45 49.57 34.27
N PRO A 188 32.34 48.68 33.69
CA PRO A 188 32.80 48.51 32.27
C PRO A 188 33.05 47.08 31.66
N SER A 189 33.21 47.02 30.32
CA SER A 189 34.17 46.19 29.50
C SER A 189 34.14 44.61 29.51
N THR A 190 34.55 43.83 28.47
CA THR A 190 35.05 44.06 27.08
C THR A 190 34.95 42.80 26.15
N ASP A 191 35.03 43.03 24.82
CA ASP A 191 35.62 42.21 23.74
C ASP A 191 34.99 40.90 23.15
N THR A 192 35.46 40.60 21.92
CA THR A 192 35.10 39.54 20.93
C THR A 192 36.40 38.91 20.36
N PRO A 193 36.45 37.97 19.36
CA PRO A 193 35.42 37.29 18.54
C PRO A 193 35.57 35.74 18.48
N GLY A 194 34.80 34.99 17.65
CA GLY A 194 35.24 33.60 17.32
C GLY A 194 34.39 32.50 16.64
N ARG A 195 33.41 32.78 15.75
CA ARG A 195 32.87 31.84 14.72
C ARG A 195 32.15 30.51 15.10
N ALA A 196 31.02 30.31 14.39
CA ALA A 196 30.55 29.06 13.74
C ALA A 196 29.79 27.95 14.52
N ALA A 197 28.46 28.05 14.49
CA ALA A 197 27.56 26.98 14.01
C ALA A 197 26.25 27.59 13.49
N VAL A 198 25.57 26.95 12.52
CA VAL A 198 24.22 27.36 12.07
C VAL A 198 23.25 26.20 12.31
N GLN A 199 22.31 26.40 13.23
CA GLN A 199 21.11 25.57 13.36
C GLN A 199 19.87 26.46 13.21
N ILE A 200 18.90 26.00 12.43
CA ILE A 200 17.65 26.70 12.16
C ILE A 200 16.59 26.13 13.10
N GLU A 201 16.53 26.65 14.33
CA GLU A 201 15.40 26.39 15.22
C GLU A 201 14.23 27.32 14.85
N ASN A 202 13.04 26.74 14.66
CA ASN A 202 11.80 27.46 14.39
C ASN A 202 10.67 26.95 15.30
N SER A 203 10.97 26.90 16.60
CA SER A 203 10.01 26.69 17.68
C SER A 203 9.91 27.99 18.49
N PRO A 204 8.73 28.62 18.64
CA PRO A 204 8.61 29.83 19.44
C PRO A 204 8.78 29.48 20.93
N ILE A 205 9.80 30.06 21.57
CA ILE A 205 10.03 29.89 23.01
C ILE A 205 8.85 30.48 23.78
N LEU A 206 8.12 29.63 24.49
CA LEU A 206 7.00 30.03 25.35
C LEU A 206 7.53 30.43 26.73
N CYS A 207 7.18 31.63 27.18
CA CYS A 207 7.52 32.10 28.52
C CYS A 207 6.72 31.30 29.57
N PRO A 208 7.37 30.64 30.54
CA PRO A 208 6.70 29.74 31.48
C PRO A 208 5.70 30.43 32.42
N PHE A 209 5.80 31.75 32.60
CA PHE A 209 4.91 32.55 33.46
C PHE A 209 3.48 32.72 32.93
N HIS A 210 3.15 32.23 31.74
CA HIS A 210 1.78 32.31 31.15
C HIS A 210 1.01 30.99 31.17
N LEU A 211 1.49 29.98 31.92
CA LEU A 211 0.87 28.66 32.01
C LEU A 211 0.26 28.43 33.39
N GLN A 212 -0.98 27.94 33.43
CA GLN A 212 -1.57 27.35 34.64
C GLN A 212 -2.11 25.94 34.35
N PRO A 213 -2.08 25.04 35.34
CA PRO A 213 -2.67 23.71 35.22
C PRO A 213 -4.19 23.79 35.11
N VAL A 214 -4.77 22.93 34.27
CA VAL A 214 -6.22 22.77 34.09
C VAL A 214 -6.57 21.32 34.45
N SER A 215 -7.75 21.09 35.04
CA SER A 215 -8.18 19.75 35.42
C SER A 215 -8.36 18.85 34.19
N GLU A 216 -8.15 17.54 34.36
CA GLU A 216 -8.29 16.56 33.27
C GLU A 216 -9.70 16.50 32.67
N PRO A 217 -10.80 16.51 33.45
CA PRO A 217 -12.15 16.57 32.89
C PRO A 217 -12.38 17.79 32.01
N GLU A 218 -11.94 18.98 32.44
CA GLU A 218 -12.02 20.20 31.62
C GLU A 218 -11.15 20.12 30.36
N THR A 219 -9.99 19.47 30.43
CA THR A 219 -9.06 19.35 29.29
C THR A 219 -9.60 18.39 28.22
N ALA A 220 -10.21 17.28 28.65
CA ALA A 220 -10.94 16.38 27.77
C ALA A 220 -12.15 17.07 27.13
N LEU A 221 -13.00 17.73 27.94
CA LEU A 221 -14.17 18.48 27.47
C LEU A 221 -13.79 19.60 26.49
N LYS A 222 -12.72 20.37 26.75
CA LYS A 222 -12.25 21.42 25.84
C LYS A 222 -11.70 20.87 24.51
N SER A 223 -11.12 19.66 24.53
CA SER A 223 -10.69 18.95 23.31
C SER A 223 -11.89 18.44 22.51
N GLN A 224 -12.89 17.86 23.19
CA GLN A 224 -14.16 17.45 22.60
C GLN A 224 -14.94 18.64 22.02
N ASP A 225 -14.98 19.78 22.71
CA ASP A 225 -15.57 21.02 22.23
C ASP A 225 -14.88 21.54 20.98
N ALA A 226 -13.54 21.54 20.96
CA ALA A 226 -12.76 21.95 19.79
C ALA A 226 -13.04 21.04 18.59
N GLU A 227 -13.02 19.71 18.76
CA GLU A 227 -13.25 18.78 17.65
C GLU A 227 -14.70 18.67 17.20
N PHE A 228 -15.68 18.78 18.11
CA PHE A 228 -17.09 18.85 17.70
C PHE A 228 -17.35 20.11 16.86
N ASN A 229 -16.71 21.24 17.19
CA ASN A 229 -16.79 22.45 16.37
C ASN A 229 -16.01 22.33 15.04
N ARG A 230 -14.79 21.75 15.04
CA ARG A 230 -13.98 21.52 13.83
C ARG A 230 -14.67 20.62 12.82
N ASN A 231 -15.32 19.56 13.30
CA ASN A 231 -15.96 18.53 12.46
C ASN A 231 -17.47 18.74 12.30
N LYS A 232 -18.05 19.82 12.84
CA LYS A 232 -19.50 20.07 12.84
C LYS A 232 -20.15 19.83 11.48
N GLU A 233 -19.57 20.36 10.40
CA GLU A 233 -20.09 20.21 9.03
C GLU A 233 -20.13 18.73 8.58
N ARG A 234 -19.10 17.95 8.92
CA ARG A 234 -19.01 16.50 8.65
C ARG A 234 -20.06 15.71 9.46
N LEU A 235 -20.24 16.08 10.73
CA LEU A 235 -21.25 15.47 11.61
C LEU A 235 -22.69 15.79 11.14
N GLN A 236 -22.96 17.01 10.67
CA GLN A 236 -24.25 17.39 10.08
C GLN A 236 -24.53 16.60 8.80
N PHE A 237 -23.52 16.39 7.96
CA PHE A 237 -23.62 15.55 6.77
C PHE A 237 -23.92 14.08 7.11
N PHE A 238 -23.22 13.48 8.09
CA PHE A 238 -23.53 12.12 8.54
C PHE A 238 -24.94 11.98 9.12
N LYS A 239 -25.39 12.95 9.93
CA LYS A 239 -26.73 12.92 10.53
C LYS A 239 -27.84 13.09 9.48
N TRP A 240 -27.55 13.78 8.36
CA TRP A 240 -28.40 13.75 7.18
C TRP A 240 -28.37 12.36 6.52
N CYS A 241 -27.20 11.76 6.30
CA CYS A 241 -27.07 10.43 5.70
C CYS A 241 -27.89 9.36 6.44
N SER A 242 -27.78 9.29 7.78
CA SER A 242 -28.50 8.31 8.61
C SER A 242 -30.02 8.52 8.66
N LYS A 243 -30.53 9.69 8.25
CA LYS A 243 -31.97 9.93 8.07
C LYS A 243 -32.46 9.57 6.67
N VAL A 244 -31.59 9.68 5.66
CA VAL A 244 -31.99 9.88 4.26
C VAL A 244 -31.58 8.72 3.34
N PHE A 245 -30.62 7.89 3.73
CA PHE A 245 -30.32 6.60 3.10
C PHE A 245 -30.86 5.44 3.93
N LYS A 246 -31.58 4.53 3.27
CA LYS A 246 -31.86 3.21 3.84
C LYS A 246 -30.54 2.46 4.06
N ASN A 247 -30.52 1.55 5.04
CA ASN A 247 -29.37 0.71 5.39
C ASN A 247 -28.11 1.46 5.91
N VAL A 248 -28.17 2.77 6.18
CA VAL A 248 -27.03 3.52 6.74
C VAL A 248 -27.23 3.80 8.23
N THR A 249 -26.50 3.09 9.08
CA THR A 249 -26.38 3.36 10.51
C THR A 249 -25.25 4.36 10.75
N VAL A 250 -25.43 5.34 11.62
CA VAL A 250 -24.30 6.18 12.12
C VAL A 250 -24.23 6.09 13.64
N ILE A 251 -23.14 5.52 14.14
CA ILE A 251 -22.75 5.60 15.54
C ILE A 251 -22.04 6.94 15.76
N PRO A 252 -22.54 7.81 16.67
CA PRO A 252 -22.03 9.16 16.83
C PRO A 252 -20.67 9.20 17.56
N PRO A 253 -20.00 10.37 17.59
CA PRO A 253 -18.79 10.57 18.39
C PRO A 253 -18.97 10.23 19.87
N GLU A 254 -17.87 9.99 20.57
CA GLU A 254 -17.81 9.79 22.03
C GLU A 254 -18.49 8.49 22.55
N THR A 255 -19.12 7.69 21.67
CA THR A 255 -19.71 6.38 22.02
C THR A 255 -18.66 5.30 22.30
N GLY A 256 -17.68 5.11 21.40
CA GLY A 256 -16.67 4.05 21.46
C GLY A 256 -15.74 4.03 20.24
N VAL A 257 -14.83 3.06 20.18
CA VAL A 257 -13.88 2.85 19.05
C VAL A 257 -14.48 1.89 18.02
N VAL A 258 -14.23 2.11 16.73
CA VAL A 258 -14.79 1.34 15.58
C VAL A 258 -14.88 -0.17 15.85
N HIS A 259 -13.76 -0.81 16.16
CA HIS A 259 -13.68 -2.27 16.25
C HIS A 259 -14.37 -2.81 17.51
N GLN A 260 -14.30 -2.05 18.61
CA GLN A 260 -14.96 -2.42 19.85
C GLN A 260 -16.49 -2.32 19.70
N VAL A 261 -17.03 -1.21 19.17
CA VAL A 261 -18.47 -1.09 18.90
C VAL A 261 -18.93 -2.10 17.84
N ASN A 262 -18.08 -2.45 16.87
CA ASN A 262 -18.38 -3.50 15.90
C ASN A 262 -18.57 -4.87 16.56
N LEU A 263 -17.69 -5.27 17.49
CA LEU A 263 -17.87 -6.48 18.30
C LEU A 263 -19.08 -6.39 19.22
N GLU A 264 -19.19 -5.29 19.98
CA GLU A 264 -20.07 -5.18 21.15
C GLU A 264 -21.53 -4.77 20.81
N TYR A 265 -21.78 -4.28 19.59
CA TYR A 265 -23.10 -3.76 19.21
C TYR A 265 -23.55 -4.13 17.79
N LEU A 266 -22.66 -4.11 16.79
CA LEU A 266 -23.02 -4.30 15.38
C LEU A 266 -22.87 -5.74 14.86
N SER A 267 -22.29 -6.64 15.66
CA SER A 267 -22.07 -8.03 15.28
C SER A 267 -23.31 -8.89 15.53
N HIS A 268 -23.80 -9.57 14.50
CA HIS A 268 -25.02 -10.40 14.61
C HIS A 268 -24.74 -11.90 14.68
N ILE A 269 -23.57 -12.36 14.21
CA ILE A 269 -23.17 -13.78 14.03
C ILE A 269 -23.98 -14.49 12.94
N VAL A 270 -25.31 -14.46 13.04
CA VAL A 270 -26.27 -14.87 12.02
C VAL A 270 -27.21 -13.69 11.77
N ARG A 271 -27.41 -13.32 10.50
CA ARG A 271 -28.39 -12.30 10.11
C ARG A 271 -29.70 -12.97 9.72
N ASP A 272 -30.79 -12.25 9.96
CA ASP A 272 -32.11 -12.50 9.41
C ASP A 272 -32.48 -11.33 8.48
N ASP A 273 -32.82 -11.62 7.23
CA ASP A 273 -33.34 -10.66 6.26
C ASP A 273 -34.56 -11.28 5.56
N GLY A 274 -35.73 -10.68 5.74
CA GLY A 274 -36.99 -11.20 5.19
C GLY A 274 -37.36 -12.63 5.64
N GLY A 275 -36.81 -13.13 6.75
CA GLY A 275 -36.98 -14.51 7.20
C GLY A 275 -35.93 -15.50 6.68
N PHE A 276 -34.93 -15.04 5.91
CA PHE A 276 -33.78 -15.85 5.49
C PHE A 276 -32.58 -15.66 6.42
N LEU A 277 -32.07 -16.77 6.94
CA LEU A 277 -30.90 -16.86 7.82
C LEU A 277 -29.61 -17.13 7.04
N TYR A 278 -28.56 -16.37 7.36
CA TYR A 278 -27.22 -16.50 6.77
C TYR A 278 -26.13 -15.94 7.70
N PRO A 279 -24.84 -16.28 7.51
CA PRO A 279 -23.78 -15.86 8.42
C PRO A 279 -23.50 -14.36 8.31
N ASP A 280 -23.28 -13.68 9.44
CA ASP A 280 -22.79 -12.31 9.45
C ASP A 280 -21.35 -12.28 8.92
N SER A 281 -21.05 -11.27 8.11
CA SER A 281 -19.77 -11.11 7.43
C SER A 281 -19.60 -9.66 6.97
N VAL A 282 -18.39 -9.13 7.09
CA VAL A 282 -18.17 -7.68 6.97
C VAL A 282 -16.84 -7.34 6.31
N VAL A 283 -16.90 -6.47 5.30
CA VAL A 283 -15.71 -5.79 4.79
C VAL A 283 -15.71 -4.36 5.29
N GLY A 284 -14.56 -3.88 5.76
CA GLY A 284 -14.47 -2.58 6.42
C GLY A 284 -13.37 -1.71 5.85
N THR A 285 -13.51 -0.40 6.02
CA THR A 285 -12.53 0.58 5.52
C THR A 285 -11.35 0.83 6.50
N ASP A 286 -11.07 -0.14 7.36
CA ASP A 286 -9.93 -0.19 8.27
C ASP A 286 -9.28 -1.59 8.24
N SER A 287 -7.96 -1.67 8.40
CA SER A 287 -7.22 -2.94 8.40
C SER A 287 -7.61 -3.89 9.54
N HIS A 288 -8.03 -3.35 10.69
CA HIS A 288 -8.35 -4.13 11.89
C HIS A 288 -9.81 -4.61 11.92
N THR A 289 -10.57 -4.44 10.83
CA THR A 289 -11.87 -5.12 10.66
C THR A 289 -11.72 -6.64 10.82
N THR A 290 -10.50 -7.20 10.67
CA THR A 290 -10.20 -8.60 10.99
C THR A 290 -10.48 -9.01 12.45
N MET A 291 -10.63 -8.07 13.40
CA MET A 291 -10.91 -8.36 14.80
C MET A 291 -12.18 -9.22 15.01
N VAL A 292 -13.21 -9.07 14.17
CA VAL A 292 -14.47 -9.84 14.28
C VAL A 292 -14.33 -11.32 13.95
N ASN A 293 -13.26 -11.72 13.26
CA ASN A 293 -12.95 -13.14 13.00
C ASN A 293 -12.71 -13.93 14.30
N GLY A 294 -12.44 -13.25 15.43
CA GLY A 294 -12.38 -13.84 16.77
C GLY A 294 -13.73 -14.30 17.34
N LEU A 295 -14.84 -13.87 16.74
CA LEU A 295 -16.22 -14.31 17.03
C LEU A 295 -16.81 -15.16 15.89
N GLY A 296 -16.00 -15.62 14.93
CA GLY A 296 -16.47 -16.42 13.79
C GLY A 296 -17.22 -15.64 12.70
N ILE A 297 -17.20 -14.31 12.73
CA ILE A 297 -17.67 -13.45 11.63
C ILE A 297 -16.54 -13.31 10.61
N LEU A 298 -16.76 -13.70 9.35
CA LEU A 298 -15.74 -13.54 8.32
C LEU A 298 -15.62 -12.08 7.91
N GLY A 299 -14.44 -11.47 8.10
CA GLY A 299 -14.23 -10.07 7.70
C GLY A 299 -12.78 -9.59 7.64
N TRP A 300 -12.54 -8.57 6.82
CA TRP A 300 -11.21 -7.96 6.62
C TRP A 300 -11.29 -6.51 6.12
N GLY A 301 -10.14 -5.84 6.09
CA GLY A 301 -10.01 -4.47 5.61
C GLY A 301 -9.92 -4.36 4.08
N VAL A 302 -10.71 -3.47 3.49
CA VAL A 302 -10.78 -3.17 2.04
C VAL A 302 -10.69 -1.66 1.79
N GLY A 303 -10.59 -1.25 0.52
CA GLY A 303 -10.60 0.15 0.12
C GLY A 303 -11.94 0.86 0.29
N GLY A 304 -11.89 2.19 0.43
CA GLY A 304 -13.09 3.03 0.40
C GLY A 304 -13.92 2.87 -0.89
N ILE A 305 -13.24 2.72 -2.04
CA ILE A 305 -13.89 2.45 -3.33
C ILE A 305 -14.40 1.00 -3.41
N GLU A 306 -13.70 0.03 -2.82
CA GLU A 306 -14.19 -1.36 -2.75
C GLU A 306 -15.44 -1.45 -1.88
N SER A 307 -15.48 -0.81 -0.70
CA SER A 307 -16.71 -0.67 0.09
C SER A 307 -17.81 0.07 -0.66
N GLU A 308 -17.53 1.18 -1.34
CA GLU A 308 -18.50 1.92 -2.16
C GLU A 308 -19.09 1.05 -3.30
N ALA A 309 -18.27 0.21 -3.93
CA ALA A 309 -18.71 -0.76 -4.93
C ALA A 309 -19.62 -1.85 -4.33
N VAL A 310 -19.31 -2.34 -3.12
CA VAL A 310 -20.17 -3.30 -2.40
C VAL A 310 -21.48 -2.64 -1.90
N MET A 311 -21.45 -1.36 -1.49
CA MET A 311 -22.66 -0.58 -1.21
C MET A 311 -23.57 -0.51 -2.46
N LEU A 312 -22.97 -0.48 -3.66
CA LEU A 312 -23.66 -0.53 -4.96
C LEU A 312 -24.01 -1.95 -5.45
N GLY A 313 -23.68 -3.00 -4.69
CA GLY A 313 -24.00 -4.39 -5.00
C GLY A 313 -22.94 -5.19 -5.77
N GLN A 314 -21.79 -4.58 -6.10
CA GLN A 314 -20.70 -5.32 -6.74
C GLN A 314 -19.94 -6.15 -5.70
N PRO A 315 -19.73 -7.47 -5.90
CA PRO A 315 -18.98 -8.30 -4.97
C PRO A 315 -17.49 -7.94 -4.93
N VAL A 316 -16.84 -8.23 -3.81
CA VAL A 316 -15.38 -8.15 -3.67
C VAL A 316 -14.74 -9.27 -4.47
N SER A 317 -13.77 -8.95 -5.34
CA SER A 317 -12.99 -9.94 -6.08
C SER A 317 -11.86 -10.49 -5.20
N LEU A 318 -11.90 -11.79 -4.90
CA LEU A 318 -10.97 -12.50 -4.04
C LEU A 318 -10.32 -13.66 -4.80
N THR A 319 -9.00 -13.74 -4.82
CA THR A 319 -8.31 -14.99 -5.23
C THR A 319 -8.55 -16.01 -4.11
N LEU A 320 -9.03 -17.21 -4.43
CA LEU A 320 -9.31 -18.23 -3.41
C LEU A 320 -8.06 -18.47 -2.54
N PRO A 321 -8.09 -18.14 -1.24
CA PRO A 321 -6.88 -18.10 -0.43
C PRO A 321 -6.46 -19.51 0.00
N GLN A 322 -5.16 -19.76 0.15
CA GLN A 322 -4.72 -20.86 1.00
C GLN A 322 -5.18 -20.61 2.44
N VAL A 323 -5.60 -21.67 3.14
CA VAL A 323 -5.98 -21.61 4.56
C VAL A 323 -4.97 -22.41 5.37
N VAL A 324 -4.30 -21.74 6.30
CA VAL A 324 -3.32 -22.34 7.21
C VAL A 324 -4.00 -22.67 8.53
N GLY A 325 -4.13 -23.96 8.82
CA GLY A 325 -4.66 -24.44 10.09
C GLY A 325 -3.66 -24.20 11.21
N CYS A 326 -4.00 -23.32 12.16
CA CYS A 326 -3.22 -23.07 13.36
C CYS A 326 -3.75 -23.94 14.50
N LYS A 327 -3.10 -25.09 14.71
CA LYS A 327 -3.49 -26.09 15.70
C LYS A 327 -2.92 -25.72 17.07
N LEU A 328 -3.77 -25.35 18.02
CA LEU A 328 -3.37 -25.06 19.39
C LEU A 328 -3.44 -26.33 20.24
N VAL A 329 -2.35 -26.64 20.94
CA VAL A 329 -2.21 -27.84 21.80
C VAL A 329 -1.55 -27.50 23.13
N GLY A 330 -1.57 -28.43 24.09
CA GLY A 330 -1.06 -28.21 25.44
C GLY A 330 -1.96 -27.29 26.29
N SER A 331 -1.45 -26.86 27.44
CA SER A 331 -2.13 -25.96 28.37
C SER A 331 -1.42 -24.61 28.50
N ILE A 332 -2.19 -23.55 28.68
CA ILE A 332 -1.67 -22.19 28.97
C ILE A 332 -0.94 -22.21 30.32
N SER A 333 0.26 -21.59 30.39
CA SER A 333 1.00 -21.43 31.65
C SER A 333 0.26 -20.52 32.63
N THR A 334 0.30 -20.83 33.93
CA THR A 334 -0.43 -20.09 34.99
C THR A 334 -0.04 -18.61 35.10
N LEU A 335 1.19 -18.27 34.72
CA LEU A 335 1.68 -16.88 34.69
C LEU A 335 1.52 -16.21 33.31
N ALA A 336 1.12 -16.93 32.26
CA ALA A 336 0.97 -16.38 30.92
C ALA A 336 -0.31 -15.55 30.79
N THR A 337 -0.14 -14.26 30.50
CA THR A 337 -1.25 -13.35 30.24
C THR A 337 -1.74 -13.45 28.80
N SER A 338 -2.93 -12.92 28.50
CA SER A 338 -3.48 -12.87 27.14
C SER A 338 -2.52 -12.26 26.13
N ILE A 339 -1.75 -11.22 26.51
CA ILE A 339 -0.77 -10.60 25.61
C ILE A 339 0.46 -11.50 25.38
N ASP A 340 0.88 -12.33 26.35
CA ASP A 340 1.95 -13.33 26.13
C ASP A 340 1.51 -14.37 25.08
N ILE A 341 0.27 -14.85 25.18
CA ILE A 341 -0.35 -15.80 24.23
C ILE A 341 -0.44 -15.17 22.83
N VAL A 342 -1.01 -13.98 22.72
CA VAL A 342 -1.15 -13.22 21.45
C VAL A 342 0.22 -13.00 20.80
N LEU A 343 1.21 -12.49 21.55
CA LEU A 343 2.56 -12.20 21.04
C LEU A 343 3.41 -13.46 20.83
N GLY A 344 3.03 -14.59 21.42
CA GLY A 344 3.57 -15.92 21.17
C GLY A 344 3.05 -16.49 19.85
N ILE A 345 1.72 -16.47 19.64
CA ILE A 345 1.07 -16.94 18.40
C ILE A 345 1.49 -16.06 17.21
N THR A 346 1.43 -14.74 17.33
CA THR A 346 1.88 -13.76 16.32
C THR A 346 3.32 -14.04 15.88
N LYS A 347 4.22 -14.36 16.82
CA LYS A 347 5.62 -14.71 16.52
C LYS A 347 5.69 -15.98 15.65
N HIS A 348 5.02 -17.06 16.04
CA HIS A 348 5.04 -18.33 15.30
C HIS A 348 4.42 -18.20 13.91
N LEU A 349 3.26 -17.54 13.77
CA LEU A 349 2.61 -17.31 12.47
C LEU A 349 3.51 -16.48 11.53
N ARG A 350 4.16 -15.44 12.04
CA ARG A 350 5.13 -14.65 11.28
C ARG A 350 6.38 -15.43 10.89
N GLN A 351 6.86 -16.34 11.74
CA GLN A 351 7.97 -17.26 11.41
C GLN A 351 7.58 -18.31 10.36
N ALA A 352 6.31 -18.74 10.33
CA ALA A 352 5.80 -19.72 9.37
C ALA A 352 5.41 -19.14 7.99
N GLY A 353 5.44 -17.81 7.82
CA GLY A 353 5.27 -17.17 6.51
C GLY A 353 3.83 -17.19 5.97
N VAL A 354 2.83 -16.92 6.81
CA VAL A 354 1.39 -16.93 6.44
C VAL A 354 0.93 -15.73 5.57
N ALA A 355 1.86 -15.05 4.90
CA ALA A 355 1.59 -13.79 4.21
C ALA A 355 0.58 -13.93 3.04
N GLY A 356 -0.49 -13.12 3.06
CA GLY A 356 -1.56 -13.13 2.07
C GLY A 356 -2.50 -14.35 2.13
N LYS A 357 -2.31 -15.24 3.10
CA LYS A 357 -3.15 -16.43 3.33
C LYS A 357 -4.26 -16.14 4.33
N PHE A 358 -5.25 -17.01 4.40
CA PHE A 358 -6.12 -17.12 5.56
C PHE A 358 -5.41 -18.00 6.62
N VAL A 359 -5.62 -17.68 7.90
CA VAL A 359 -5.28 -18.53 9.04
C VAL A 359 -6.59 -18.93 9.71
N GLU A 360 -6.73 -20.18 10.11
CA GLU A 360 -7.92 -20.69 10.82
C GLU A 360 -7.47 -21.50 12.04
N PHE A 361 -8.00 -21.19 13.22
CA PHE A 361 -7.56 -21.77 14.49
C PHE A 361 -8.37 -23.02 14.86
N PHE A 362 -7.69 -24.10 15.25
CA PHE A 362 -8.32 -25.36 15.63
C PHE A 362 -7.52 -26.13 16.70
N GLY A 363 -8.03 -27.29 17.11
CA GLY A 363 -7.43 -28.13 18.15
C GLY A 363 -7.81 -27.74 19.59
N PRO A 364 -7.51 -28.60 20.56
CA PRO A 364 -8.04 -28.51 21.93
C PRO A 364 -7.50 -27.33 22.75
N GLY A 365 -6.51 -26.59 22.26
CA GLY A 365 -6.05 -25.35 22.89
C GLY A 365 -7.00 -24.16 22.68
N VAL A 366 -7.87 -24.18 21.66
CA VAL A 366 -8.73 -23.03 21.31
C VAL A 366 -9.84 -22.78 22.35
N SER A 367 -10.31 -23.83 23.04
CA SER A 367 -11.31 -23.71 24.12
C SER A 367 -10.75 -23.10 25.41
N GLN A 368 -9.43 -22.94 25.54
CA GLN A 368 -8.78 -22.23 26.66
C GLN A 368 -8.67 -20.71 26.43
N LEU A 369 -9.01 -20.22 25.24
CA LEU A 369 -8.96 -18.82 24.84
C LEU A 369 -10.34 -18.17 24.94
N SER A 370 -10.45 -17.08 25.71
CA SER A 370 -11.67 -16.28 25.81
C SER A 370 -12.02 -15.59 24.49
N ALA A 371 -13.24 -15.07 24.36
CA ALA A 371 -13.61 -14.21 23.23
C ALA A 371 -12.69 -12.97 23.12
N GLY A 372 -12.24 -12.42 24.25
CA GLY A 372 -11.23 -11.35 24.31
C GLY A 372 -9.87 -11.79 23.76
N ASP A 373 -9.38 -12.99 24.14
CA ASP A 373 -8.13 -13.54 23.61
C ASP A 373 -8.20 -13.74 22.09
N ARG A 374 -9.27 -14.38 21.61
CA ARG A 374 -9.51 -14.69 20.18
C ARG A 374 -9.59 -13.43 19.32
N THR A 375 -10.38 -12.45 19.75
CA THR A 375 -10.50 -11.14 19.05
C THR A 375 -9.19 -10.36 19.10
N THR A 376 -8.40 -10.46 20.17
CA THR A 376 -7.06 -9.84 20.23
C THR A 376 -6.08 -10.49 19.24
N ILE A 377 -6.07 -11.83 19.13
CA ILE A 377 -5.28 -12.56 18.13
C ILE A 377 -5.71 -12.17 16.71
N ALA A 378 -7.02 -12.04 16.48
CA ALA A 378 -7.60 -11.72 15.18
C ALA A 378 -7.43 -10.24 14.77
N ASN A 379 -7.33 -9.34 15.75
CA ASN A 379 -6.96 -7.94 15.53
C ASN A 379 -5.53 -7.83 14.97
N MET A 380 -4.60 -8.67 15.43
CA MET A 380 -3.19 -8.65 15.01
C MET A 380 -2.91 -9.36 13.66
N CYS A 381 -3.95 -9.63 12.87
CA CYS A 381 -3.82 -10.23 11.52
C CYS A 381 -2.81 -9.47 10.62
N PRO A 382 -2.79 -8.11 10.57
CA PRO A 382 -1.81 -7.36 9.79
C PRO A 382 -0.35 -7.58 10.21
N GLU A 383 -0.07 -7.74 11.51
CA GLU A 383 1.28 -7.90 12.07
C GLU A 383 1.98 -9.22 11.69
N TYR A 384 1.21 -10.29 11.44
CA TYR A 384 1.69 -11.52 10.80
C TYR A 384 1.34 -11.60 9.30
N SER A 385 0.76 -10.54 8.75
CA SER A 385 0.49 -10.30 7.32
C SER A 385 -0.43 -11.32 6.65
N ALA A 386 -1.27 -12.01 7.42
CA ALA A 386 -2.39 -12.77 6.88
C ALA A 386 -3.50 -11.82 6.41
N THR A 387 -4.44 -12.35 5.61
CA THR A 387 -5.62 -11.61 5.15
C THR A 387 -6.78 -11.74 6.14
N VAL A 388 -6.95 -12.93 6.72
CA VAL A 388 -7.99 -13.31 7.69
C VAL A 388 -7.37 -14.26 8.71
N SER A 389 -7.90 -14.24 9.93
CA SER A 389 -7.44 -15.02 11.09
C SER A 389 -8.64 -15.51 11.89
N PHE A 390 -9.20 -16.64 11.48
CA PHE A 390 -10.56 -17.09 11.79
C PHE A 390 -10.64 -18.05 12.98
N PHE A 391 -11.58 -17.79 13.89
CA PHE A 391 -11.98 -18.66 14.98
C PHE A 391 -13.43 -19.10 14.76
N PRO A 392 -13.69 -20.33 14.29
CA PRO A 392 -15.04 -20.87 14.13
C PRO A 392 -15.90 -20.77 15.41
N VAL A 393 -17.22 -20.59 15.23
CA VAL A 393 -18.17 -20.40 16.32
C VAL A 393 -18.33 -21.69 17.13
N ASP A 394 -18.21 -21.58 18.46
CA ASP A 394 -18.28 -22.67 19.42
C ASP A 394 -19.05 -22.25 20.70
N ASP A 395 -19.06 -23.13 21.71
CA ASP A 395 -19.68 -22.88 23.00
C ASP A 395 -19.13 -21.64 23.73
N VAL A 396 -17.83 -21.32 23.56
CA VAL A 396 -17.22 -20.11 24.16
C VAL A 396 -17.78 -18.84 23.52
N THR A 397 -17.97 -18.85 22.20
CA THR A 397 -18.61 -17.74 21.49
C THR A 397 -20.08 -17.60 21.89
N LEU A 398 -20.85 -18.69 22.00
CA LEU A 398 -22.24 -18.63 22.49
C LEU A 398 -22.34 -18.13 23.95
N LYS A 399 -21.46 -18.63 24.84
CA LYS A 399 -21.37 -18.21 26.24
C LYS A 399 -21.07 -16.71 26.36
N HIS A 400 -20.16 -16.19 25.53
CA HIS A 400 -19.89 -14.76 25.43
C HIS A 400 -21.15 -14.00 25.02
N LEU A 401 -21.80 -14.38 23.91
CA LEU A 401 -23.00 -13.70 23.41
C LEU A 401 -24.13 -13.64 24.45
N LYS A 402 -24.32 -14.70 25.24
CA LYS A 402 -25.28 -14.77 26.36
C LYS A 402 -25.03 -13.76 27.49
N GLN A 403 -23.82 -13.21 27.58
CA GLN A 403 -23.43 -12.15 28.52
C GLN A 403 -23.53 -10.74 27.90
N THR A 404 -23.90 -10.67 26.61
CA THR A 404 -24.09 -9.45 25.83
C THR A 404 -25.58 -9.17 25.56
N ASN A 405 -25.89 -8.29 24.61
CA ASN A 405 -27.25 -7.90 24.24
C ASN A 405 -27.99 -8.94 23.35
N PHE A 406 -27.82 -10.24 23.59
CA PHE A 406 -28.51 -11.33 22.88
C PHE A 406 -29.46 -12.06 23.83
N ASP A 407 -30.72 -12.21 23.44
CA ASP A 407 -31.71 -13.03 24.15
C ASP A 407 -31.56 -14.54 23.84
N GLU A 408 -32.14 -15.37 24.70
CA GLU A 408 -32.08 -16.84 24.60
C GLU A 408 -32.71 -17.37 23.29
N GLU A 409 -33.78 -16.74 22.81
CA GLU A 409 -34.47 -17.15 21.58
C GLU A 409 -33.58 -16.97 20.34
N LYS A 410 -32.91 -15.82 20.24
CA LYS A 410 -31.93 -15.54 19.20
C LYS A 410 -30.70 -16.45 19.30
N LEU A 411 -30.26 -16.82 20.52
CA LEU A 411 -29.16 -17.77 20.72
C LEU A 411 -29.54 -19.18 20.24
N ASP A 412 -30.74 -19.67 20.56
CA ASP A 412 -31.23 -20.96 20.07
C ASP A 412 -31.30 -20.99 18.53
N ILE A 413 -31.76 -19.90 17.90
CA ILE A 413 -31.78 -19.77 16.43
C ILE A 413 -30.36 -19.78 15.85
N ILE A 414 -29.42 -19.05 16.45
CA ILE A 414 -28.02 -19.00 16.02
C ILE A 414 -27.39 -20.39 16.11
N GLU A 415 -27.54 -21.08 17.23
CA GLU A 415 -26.98 -22.42 17.45
C GLU A 415 -27.59 -23.45 16.49
N ALA A 416 -28.92 -23.48 16.37
CA ALA A 416 -29.61 -24.38 15.45
C ALA A 416 -29.22 -24.14 14.00
N TYR A 417 -29.15 -22.87 13.56
CA TYR A 417 -28.71 -22.52 12.20
C TYR A 417 -27.26 -22.95 11.95
N LEU A 418 -26.33 -22.57 12.82
CA LEU A 418 -24.91 -22.86 12.62
C LEU A 418 -24.62 -24.37 12.66
N LYS A 419 -25.37 -25.15 13.45
CA LYS A 419 -25.32 -26.62 13.40
C LYS A 419 -25.92 -27.16 12.09
N ALA A 420 -27.05 -26.64 11.63
CA ALA A 420 -27.68 -27.03 10.37
C ALA A 420 -26.82 -26.73 9.13
N VAL A 421 -26.01 -25.67 9.13
CA VAL A 421 -25.06 -25.35 8.04
C VAL A 421 -23.60 -25.73 8.35
N LYS A 422 -23.33 -26.60 9.34
CA LYS A 422 -21.96 -27.07 9.67
C LYS A 422 -20.94 -25.92 9.87
N LEU A 423 -21.38 -24.79 10.42
CA LEU A 423 -20.55 -23.64 10.82
C LEU A 423 -20.31 -23.56 12.34
N PHE A 424 -21.05 -24.33 13.13
CA PHE A 424 -20.74 -24.58 14.54
C PHE A 424 -19.63 -25.63 14.67
N ARG A 425 -18.74 -25.48 15.66
CA ARG A 425 -17.49 -26.25 15.78
C ARG A 425 -17.26 -26.81 17.20
N SER A 426 -17.00 -28.11 17.33
CA SER A 426 -16.46 -28.70 18.56
C SER A 426 -14.94 -28.87 18.50
N TYR A 427 -14.18 -28.13 19.31
CA TYR A 427 -12.71 -28.28 19.37
C TYR A 427 -12.24 -29.56 20.09
N GLN A 428 -13.17 -30.29 20.73
CA GLN A 428 -12.96 -31.55 21.42
C GLN A 428 -13.12 -32.77 20.50
N ASN A 429 -13.70 -32.60 19.30
CA ASN A 429 -13.90 -33.67 18.33
C ASN A 429 -12.97 -33.52 17.10
N PRO A 430 -11.88 -34.32 16.98
CA PRO A 430 -10.98 -34.24 15.84
C PRO A 430 -11.56 -34.74 14.51
N SER A 431 -12.71 -35.43 14.50
CA SER A 431 -13.34 -35.85 13.23
C SER A 431 -14.04 -34.71 12.48
N GLU A 432 -14.20 -33.56 13.12
CA GLU A 432 -14.67 -32.30 12.51
C GLU A 432 -13.52 -31.43 11.94
N ASP A 433 -12.25 -31.87 12.04
CA ASP A 433 -11.08 -31.10 11.60
C ASP A 433 -11.04 -30.92 10.06
N PRO A 434 -11.06 -29.67 9.55
CA PRO A 434 -10.98 -29.42 8.11
C PRO A 434 -9.64 -29.82 7.48
N GLU A 435 -9.66 -30.03 6.16
CA GLU A 435 -8.45 -30.21 5.36
C GLU A 435 -7.80 -28.85 5.04
N TYR A 436 -6.83 -28.45 5.85
CA TYR A 436 -6.07 -27.21 5.62
C TYR A 436 -4.99 -27.33 4.53
N SER A 437 -4.65 -26.21 3.88
CA SER A 437 -3.54 -26.14 2.90
C SER A 437 -2.18 -26.45 3.51
N GLN A 438 -2.04 -26.14 4.80
CA GLN A 438 -0.85 -26.29 5.62
C GLN A 438 -1.31 -26.29 7.08
N VAL A 439 -0.69 -27.11 7.95
CA VAL A 439 -0.92 -27.06 9.40
C VAL A 439 0.33 -26.52 10.10
N ILE A 440 0.13 -25.63 11.06
CA ILE A 440 1.14 -25.19 12.03
C ILE A 440 0.63 -25.62 13.41
N GLU A 441 1.43 -26.38 14.17
CA GLU A 441 1.09 -26.70 15.57
C GLU A 441 1.83 -25.75 16.52
N ILE A 442 1.09 -25.16 17.47
CA ILE A 442 1.62 -24.28 18.52
C ILE A 442 1.25 -24.88 19.87
N ASN A 443 2.26 -25.27 20.65
CA ASN A 443 2.09 -25.73 22.01
C ASN A 443 2.00 -24.53 22.97
N LEU A 444 0.84 -24.29 23.55
CA LEU A 444 0.57 -23.19 24.48
C LEU A 444 1.45 -23.25 25.74
N SER A 445 1.89 -24.45 26.16
CA SER A 445 2.80 -24.63 27.31
C SER A 445 4.23 -24.17 27.01
N SER A 446 4.57 -23.90 25.75
CA SER A 446 5.85 -23.27 25.37
C SER A 446 5.81 -21.73 25.45
N ILE A 447 4.63 -21.13 25.65
CA ILE A 447 4.46 -19.69 25.76
C ILE A 447 4.65 -19.27 27.22
N ILE A 448 5.90 -18.92 27.55
CA ILE A 448 6.28 -18.36 28.85
C ILE A 448 6.16 -16.81 28.86
N PRO A 449 5.93 -16.18 30.02
CA PRO A 449 5.90 -14.71 30.13
C PRO A 449 7.24 -14.08 29.78
N HIS A 450 7.21 -12.93 29.08
CA HIS A 450 8.42 -12.20 28.71
C HIS A 450 8.36 -10.72 29.09
N VAL A 451 9.51 -10.17 29.50
CA VAL A 451 9.79 -8.73 29.39
C VAL A 451 10.63 -8.45 28.14
N SER A 452 10.69 -7.20 27.69
CA SER A 452 11.62 -6.79 26.61
C SER A 452 12.47 -5.60 27.06
N GLY A 453 13.80 -5.73 27.03
CA GLY A 453 14.71 -4.73 27.58
C GLY A 453 16.17 -5.19 27.64
N PRO A 454 17.11 -4.33 28.11
CA PRO A 454 16.84 -3.04 28.75
C PRO A 454 16.78 -1.83 27.80
N LYS A 455 17.01 -1.98 26.49
CA LYS A 455 17.11 -0.83 25.56
C LYS A 455 16.39 -0.95 24.21
N ARG A 456 15.77 -2.08 23.88
CA ARG A 456 15.02 -2.26 22.60
C ARG A 456 13.80 -3.19 22.76
N PRO A 457 12.74 -3.04 21.93
CA PRO A 457 11.54 -3.88 22.03
C PRO A 457 11.73 -5.33 21.57
N GLN A 458 12.72 -5.58 20.71
CA GLN A 458 13.05 -6.94 20.25
C GLN A 458 13.90 -7.75 21.25
N ASP A 459 14.45 -7.10 22.29
CA ASP A 459 15.33 -7.74 23.28
C ASP A 459 14.52 -8.48 24.36
N ARG A 460 13.76 -9.50 23.94
CA ARG A 460 12.94 -10.32 24.83
C ARG A 460 13.78 -11.13 25.82
N VAL A 461 13.31 -11.22 27.05
CA VAL A 461 13.86 -12.01 28.16
C VAL A 461 12.69 -12.71 28.86
N ALA A 462 12.83 -13.99 29.20
CA ALA A 462 11.84 -14.68 30.02
C ALA A 462 11.79 -14.04 31.42
N VAL A 463 10.61 -13.93 32.04
CA VAL A 463 10.47 -13.29 33.38
C VAL A 463 11.37 -13.94 34.43
N THR A 464 11.52 -15.27 34.38
CA THR A 464 12.40 -16.08 35.25
C THR A 464 13.91 -15.86 35.03
N ASP A 465 14.30 -15.20 33.94
CA ASP A 465 15.69 -14.87 33.61
C ASP A 465 16.00 -13.36 33.73
N THR A 466 15.01 -12.49 33.99
CA THR A 466 15.20 -11.03 34.06
C THR A 466 16.34 -10.63 35.00
N LYS A 467 16.41 -11.22 36.21
CA LYS A 467 17.49 -11.01 37.17
C LYS A 467 18.87 -11.38 36.61
N LYS A 468 18.96 -12.52 35.92
CA LYS A 468 20.21 -13.06 35.35
C LYS A 468 20.68 -12.21 34.16
N ASP A 469 19.77 -11.84 33.27
CA ASP A 469 20.02 -10.96 32.13
C ASP A 469 20.43 -9.56 32.57
N PHE A 470 19.77 -8.97 33.57
CA PHE A 470 20.15 -7.67 34.11
C PHE A 470 21.55 -7.69 34.75
N GLN A 471 21.84 -8.68 35.60
CA GLN A 471 23.18 -8.86 36.19
C GLN A 471 24.27 -9.10 35.14
N LYS A 472 23.93 -9.72 34.01
CA LYS A 472 24.83 -9.80 32.84
C LYS A 472 25.00 -8.44 32.16
N CYS A 473 23.90 -7.70 31.93
CA CYS A 473 23.95 -6.37 31.33
C CYS A 473 24.80 -5.37 32.12
N LEU A 474 24.90 -5.49 33.45
CA LEU A 474 25.83 -4.65 34.23
C LEU A 474 27.30 -4.86 33.83
N LYS A 475 27.69 -6.09 33.49
CA LYS A 475 29.08 -6.49 33.18
C LYS A 475 29.45 -6.25 31.71
N GLU A 476 28.51 -6.48 30.81
CA GLU A 476 28.72 -6.40 29.36
C GLU A 476 29.11 -4.98 28.90
N LYS A 477 29.90 -4.91 27.81
CA LYS A 477 30.36 -3.64 27.22
C LYS A 477 29.18 -2.76 26.79
N ILE A 478 29.36 -1.44 26.87
CA ILE A 478 28.31 -0.45 26.56
C ILE A 478 27.65 -0.75 25.21
N GLY A 479 26.33 -0.96 25.25
CA GLY A 479 25.53 -1.32 24.08
C GLY A 479 24.07 -1.57 24.47
N PHE A 480 23.32 -2.28 23.62
CA PHE A 480 21.90 -2.56 23.86
C PHE A 480 21.63 -3.51 25.05
N LYS A 481 22.60 -4.38 25.35
CA LYS A 481 22.59 -5.38 26.43
C LYS A 481 23.80 -5.21 27.37
N GLY A 482 24.27 -3.97 27.56
CA GLY A 482 25.49 -3.71 28.33
C GLY A 482 25.60 -2.27 28.85
N PHE A 483 26.03 -2.14 30.10
CA PHE A 483 26.22 -0.89 30.84
C PHE A 483 27.65 -0.65 31.30
N HIS A 484 28.50 -1.70 31.31
CA HIS A 484 29.92 -1.65 31.68
C HIS A 484 30.22 -1.05 33.05
N ILE A 485 29.46 -1.45 34.07
CA ILE A 485 29.66 -1.07 35.47
C ILE A 485 30.84 -1.88 36.06
N PRO A 486 31.83 -1.26 36.71
CA PRO A 486 32.93 -1.97 37.37
C PRO A 486 32.46 -2.99 38.42
N ALA A 487 33.19 -4.09 38.58
CA ALA A 487 32.77 -5.19 39.46
C ALA A 487 32.61 -4.74 40.93
N GLU A 488 33.44 -3.82 41.41
CA GLU A 488 33.31 -3.24 42.75
C GLU A 488 32.10 -2.31 42.94
N LYS A 489 31.53 -1.75 41.86
CA LYS A 489 30.32 -0.90 41.90
C LYS A 489 29.01 -1.67 41.70
N GLN A 490 29.04 -2.89 41.18
CA GLN A 490 27.81 -3.65 40.84
C GLN A 490 26.86 -3.91 42.03
N ASN A 491 27.38 -3.86 43.26
CA ASN A 491 26.60 -4.01 44.51
C ASN A 491 26.44 -2.68 45.28
N GLU A 492 26.63 -1.53 44.63
CA GLU A 492 26.53 -0.21 45.26
C GLU A 492 25.08 0.14 45.62
N VAL A 493 24.89 0.66 46.84
CA VAL A 493 23.58 0.98 47.41
C VAL A 493 23.64 2.38 48.01
N ILE A 494 22.81 3.29 47.50
CA ILE A 494 22.77 4.70 47.91
C ILE A 494 21.53 4.94 48.80
N PRO A 495 21.71 5.33 50.08
CA PRO A 495 20.62 5.79 50.93
C PRO A 495 20.21 7.22 50.54
N PHE A 496 18.92 7.52 50.59
CA PHE A 496 18.38 8.85 50.28
C PHE A 496 17.07 9.12 51.04
N MET A 497 16.77 10.40 51.28
CA MET A 497 15.54 10.80 51.97
C MET A 497 14.40 11.08 50.99
N HIS A 498 13.21 10.55 51.28
CA HIS A 498 11.98 10.89 50.57
C HIS A 498 10.83 11.07 51.58
N LYS A 499 10.16 12.23 51.54
CA LYS A 499 9.02 12.58 52.43
C LYS A 499 9.26 12.35 53.95
N GLY A 500 10.52 12.41 54.40
CA GLY A 500 10.91 12.23 55.81
C GLY A 500 11.36 10.81 56.18
N THR A 501 11.34 9.85 55.25
CA THR A 501 11.82 8.47 55.46
C THR A 501 13.07 8.21 54.63
N GLU A 502 14.02 7.41 55.16
CA GLU A 502 15.18 6.92 54.41
C GLU A 502 14.78 5.72 53.54
N TYR A 503 15.15 5.76 52.26
CA TYR A 503 15.04 4.68 51.30
C TYR A 503 16.40 4.39 50.67
N LYS A 504 16.51 3.28 49.93
CA LYS A 504 17.77 2.82 49.32
C LYS A 504 17.55 2.50 47.84
N LEU A 505 18.44 2.98 46.98
CA LEU A 505 18.51 2.60 45.56
C LEU A 505 19.76 1.76 45.30
N ALA A 506 19.67 0.84 44.35
CA ALA A 506 20.77 0.04 43.84
C ALA A 506 20.64 -0.13 42.32
N HIS A 507 21.62 -0.77 41.68
CA HIS A 507 21.48 -1.20 40.29
C HIS A 507 20.25 -2.12 40.14
N GLY A 508 19.33 -1.74 39.26
CA GLY A 508 18.08 -2.50 39.01
C GLY A 508 16.85 -1.97 39.74
N SER A 509 17.00 -1.01 40.67
CA SER A 509 15.85 -0.38 41.34
C SER A 509 14.89 0.25 40.34
N VAL A 510 13.60 -0.08 40.48
CA VAL A 510 12.51 0.49 39.70
C VAL A 510 12.19 1.87 40.25
N VAL A 511 12.21 2.89 39.41
CA VAL A 511 11.86 4.27 39.76
C VAL A 511 10.68 4.82 38.96
N ILE A 512 10.29 4.16 37.87
CA ILE A 512 9.08 4.46 37.08
C ILE A 512 8.34 3.14 36.79
N ALA A 513 7.02 3.12 37.01
CA ALA A 513 6.16 1.97 36.73
C ALA A 513 4.84 2.44 36.07
N ALA A 514 4.72 2.30 34.75
CA ALA A 514 3.64 2.93 33.98
C ALA A 514 2.75 1.92 33.23
N VAL A 515 1.49 1.79 33.66
CA VAL A 515 0.47 1.01 32.94
C VAL A 515 -0.17 1.89 31.88
N ILE A 516 0.07 1.58 30.61
CA ILE A 516 -0.22 2.41 29.44
C ILE A 516 -0.72 1.59 28.23
N SER A 517 -1.18 2.30 27.20
CA SER A 517 -2.61 2.24 26.87
C SER A 517 -3.02 1.57 25.56
N CYS A 518 -2.35 1.90 24.45
CA CYS A 518 -2.82 1.56 23.10
C CYS A 518 -2.38 0.17 22.61
N THR A 519 -1.47 -0.50 23.31
CA THR A 519 -0.92 -1.81 22.91
C THR A 519 -1.44 -2.97 23.78
N ASN A 520 -1.96 -2.69 24.97
CA ASN A 520 -2.42 -3.72 25.92
C ASN A 520 -3.91 -3.62 26.28
N ASN A 521 -4.53 -2.44 26.23
CA ASN A 521 -5.86 -2.24 26.84
C ASN A 521 -7.05 -2.61 25.93
N CYS A 522 -6.80 -3.14 24.74
CA CYS A 522 -7.83 -3.71 23.85
C CYS A 522 -8.40 -5.04 24.38
N ASN A 523 -7.75 -5.65 25.37
CA ASN A 523 -8.16 -6.89 26.03
C ASN A 523 -8.45 -6.58 27.52
N PRO A 524 -9.70 -6.68 28.00
CA PRO A 524 -10.03 -6.37 29.39
C PRO A 524 -9.34 -7.30 30.39
N SER A 525 -9.19 -8.60 30.07
CA SER A 525 -8.56 -9.60 30.93
C SER A 525 -7.19 -9.17 31.47
N VAL A 526 -6.32 -8.54 30.66
CA VAL A 526 -4.97 -8.13 31.10
C VAL A 526 -5.00 -6.92 32.05
N MET A 527 -5.93 -5.98 31.85
CA MET A 527 -6.11 -4.83 32.74
C MET A 527 -6.81 -5.23 34.05
N LEU A 528 -7.76 -6.17 33.98
CA LEU A 528 -8.36 -6.82 35.15
C LEU A 528 -7.31 -7.63 35.93
N ALA A 529 -6.34 -8.25 35.26
CA ALA A 529 -5.21 -8.92 35.93
C ALA A 529 -4.36 -7.95 36.74
N ALA A 530 -4.06 -6.76 36.22
CA ALA A 530 -3.37 -5.72 36.99
C ALA A 530 -4.20 -5.27 38.21
N GLY A 531 -5.51 -5.11 38.05
CA GLY A 531 -6.42 -4.71 39.14
C GLY A 531 -6.63 -5.77 40.22
N LEU A 532 -6.84 -7.04 39.84
CA LEU A 532 -7.00 -8.14 40.79
C LEU A 532 -5.68 -8.48 41.50
N LEU A 533 -4.53 -8.36 40.83
CA LEU A 533 -3.21 -8.44 41.47
C LEU A 533 -3.03 -7.29 42.47
N ALA A 534 -3.39 -6.05 42.10
CA ALA A 534 -3.34 -4.91 43.01
C ALA A 534 -4.25 -5.11 44.24
N LYS A 535 -5.46 -5.64 44.04
CA LYS A 535 -6.39 -6.02 45.12
C LYS A 535 -5.76 -7.05 46.05
N LYS A 536 -5.30 -8.20 45.53
CA LYS A 536 -4.66 -9.27 46.33
C LYS A 536 -3.39 -8.78 47.05
N ALA A 537 -2.61 -7.89 46.43
CA ALA A 537 -1.44 -7.27 47.05
C ALA A 537 -1.82 -6.39 48.25
N VAL A 538 -2.82 -5.51 48.09
CA VAL A 538 -3.31 -4.63 49.16
C VAL A 538 -3.97 -5.43 50.29
N GLU A 539 -4.77 -6.44 49.97
CA GLU A 539 -5.38 -7.35 50.96
C GLU A 539 -4.31 -8.15 51.72
N ALA A 540 -3.17 -8.45 51.09
CA ALA A 540 -1.98 -9.02 51.74
C ALA A 540 -1.07 -7.98 52.44
N GLY A 541 -1.46 -6.71 52.51
CA GLY A 541 -0.69 -5.64 53.17
C GLY A 541 0.58 -5.20 52.42
N LEU A 542 0.75 -5.57 51.16
CA LEU A 542 1.87 -5.14 50.32
C LEU A 542 1.63 -3.70 49.81
N VAL A 543 2.72 -2.94 49.66
CA VAL A 543 2.71 -1.54 49.21
C VAL A 543 3.80 -1.29 48.16
N VAL A 544 3.54 -0.35 47.24
CA VAL A 544 4.57 0.20 46.36
C VAL A 544 5.38 1.26 47.12
N GLN A 545 6.69 1.30 46.92
CA GLN A 545 7.57 2.27 47.60
C GLN A 545 7.24 3.71 47.14
N PRO A 546 7.00 4.67 48.04
CA PRO A 546 6.35 5.95 47.71
C PRO A 546 7.23 6.97 46.96
N TYR A 547 8.46 6.59 46.62
CA TYR A 547 9.37 7.31 45.74
C TYR A 547 9.25 6.86 44.26
N ILE A 548 8.66 5.69 44.00
CA ILE A 548 8.48 5.13 42.66
C ILE A 548 7.38 5.92 41.95
N ARG A 549 7.64 6.38 40.72
CA ARG A 549 6.65 7.07 39.91
C ARG A 549 5.74 6.07 39.19
N THR A 550 4.67 5.68 39.87
CA THR A 550 3.54 4.95 39.31
C THR A 550 2.64 5.86 38.45
N SER A 551 1.98 5.29 37.45
CA SER A 551 0.93 5.95 36.65
C SER A 551 0.05 4.94 35.93
N LEU A 552 -1.27 5.19 35.88
CA LEU A 552 -2.20 4.50 34.99
C LEU A 552 -2.70 5.47 33.91
N SER A 553 -2.31 5.26 32.66
CA SER A 553 -2.82 5.99 31.50
C SER A 553 -3.74 5.05 30.69
N PRO A 554 -5.07 5.19 30.74
CA PRO A 554 -5.98 4.33 29.97
C PRO A 554 -6.09 4.74 28.49
N GLY A 555 -6.50 3.81 27.62
CA GLY A 555 -6.61 4.07 26.17
C GLY A 555 -7.93 4.75 25.77
N SER A 556 -8.98 4.52 26.56
CA SER A 556 -10.31 5.08 26.41
C SER A 556 -11.01 5.11 27.77
N GLY A 557 -12.09 5.87 27.90
CA GLY A 557 -12.92 5.90 29.11
C GLY A 557 -13.50 4.54 29.48
N MET A 558 -13.69 3.64 28.50
CA MET A 558 -14.19 2.26 28.74
C MET A 558 -13.26 1.47 29.66
N VAL A 559 -11.95 1.68 29.55
CA VAL A 559 -10.96 0.99 30.40
C VAL A 559 -11.12 1.41 31.86
N THR A 560 -11.16 2.72 32.13
CA THR A 560 -11.43 3.23 33.50
C THR A 560 -12.77 2.73 34.01
N HIS A 561 -13.79 2.69 33.14
CA HIS A 561 -15.12 2.22 33.50
C HIS A 561 -15.10 0.76 33.96
N TYR A 562 -14.53 -0.19 33.20
CA TYR A 562 -14.57 -1.61 33.63
C TYR A 562 -13.68 -1.90 34.84
N ILE A 563 -12.54 -1.21 34.99
CA ILE A 563 -11.67 -1.31 36.18
C ILE A 563 -12.39 -0.73 37.42
N SER A 564 -13.24 0.29 37.24
CA SER A 564 -14.11 0.81 38.30
C SER A 564 -15.31 -0.09 38.60
N ALA A 565 -15.96 -0.67 37.58
CA ALA A 565 -17.16 -1.49 37.72
C ALA A 565 -16.86 -2.85 38.38
N SER A 566 -15.70 -3.44 38.07
CA SER A 566 -15.16 -4.61 38.77
C SER A 566 -14.62 -4.32 40.18
N GLY A 567 -14.67 -3.05 40.63
CA GLY A 567 -14.28 -2.65 41.97
C GLY A 567 -12.77 -2.67 42.26
N VAL A 568 -11.93 -2.88 41.25
CA VAL A 568 -10.46 -3.00 41.44
C VAL A 568 -9.70 -1.67 41.34
N LEU A 569 -10.30 -0.63 40.75
CA LEU A 569 -9.69 0.71 40.63
C LEU A 569 -9.19 1.31 41.96
N PRO A 570 -9.91 1.22 43.09
CA PRO A 570 -9.43 1.77 44.37
C PRO A 570 -8.11 1.14 44.84
N TYR A 571 -7.92 -0.16 44.59
CA TYR A 571 -6.71 -0.90 44.97
C TYR A 571 -5.52 -0.53 44.09
N LEU A 572 -5.75 -0.26 42.80
CA LEU A 572 -4.73 0.32 41.91
C LEU A 572 -4.30 1.72 42.40
N SER A 573 -5.25 2.59 42.73
CA SER A 573 -4.96 3.92 43.31
C SER A 573 -4.21 3.81 44.65
N GLN A 574 -4.53 2.83 45.50
CA GLN A 574 -3.82 2.60 46.77
C GLN A 574 -2.37 2.13 46.57
N LEU A 575 -2.06 1.46 45.45
CA LEU A 575 -0.69 1.19 45.01
C LEU A 575 -0.08 2.35 44.17
N GLY A 576 -0.73 3.51 44.12
CA GLY A 576 -0.26 4.70 43.41
C GLY A 576 -0.53 4.72 41.90
N PHE A 577 -1.22 3.72 41.34
CA PHE A 577 -1.62 3.68 39.93
C PHE A 577 -2.90 4.51 39.68
N GLU A 578 -2.83 5.80 40.02
CA GLU A 578 -3.89 6.77 39.73
C GLU A 578 -4.03 6.99 38.22
N VAL A 579 -5.26 7.30 37.77
CA VAL A 579 -5.55 7.64 36.37
C VAL A 579 -4.92 9.01 36.06
N THR A 580 -3.88 9.03 35.21
CA THR A 580 -3.14 10.26 34.85
C THR A 580 -3.55 10.88 33.53
N GLY A 581 -4.44 10.25 32.77
CA GLY A 581 -4.96 10.81 31.52
C GLY A 581 -5.22 9.75 30.43
N TYR A 582 -6.00 10.13 29.43
CA TYR A 582 -6.32 9.27 28.29
C TYR A 582 -5.42 9.59 27.10
N GLY A 583 -4.56 8.64 26.72
CA GLY A 583 -3.64 8.83 25.58
C GLY A 583 -2.34 8.05 25.71
N CYS A 584 -1.30 8.54 25.01
CA CYS A 584 -0.03 7.82 24.90
C CYS A 584 0.96 8.09 26.06
N GLU A 585 0.88 9.24 26.73
CA GLU A 585 1.68 9.66 27.90
C GLU A 585 3.12 9.09 27.95
N THR A 586 3.43 8.23 28.92
CA THR A 586 4.75 7.61 29.12
C THR A 586 5.24 6.80 27.91
N CYS A 587 4.36 6.30 27.03
CA CYS A 587 4.74 5.59 25.80
C CYS A 587 5.39 6.54 24.77
N VAL A 588 4.96 7.81 24.74
CA VAL A 588 5.60 8.85 23.93
C VAL A 588 6.82 9.49 24.61
N GLY A 589 7.14 9.08 25.84
CA GLY A 589 8.19 9.68 26.67
C GLY A 589 7.74 10.93 27.42
N ASN A 590 6.43 11.20 27.46
CA ASN A 590 5.87 12.31 28.21
C ASN A 590 5.65 11.90 29.68
N THR A 591 6.76 11.71 30.40
CA THR A 591 6.78 11.28 31.79
C THR A 591 6.84 12.47 32.74
N ALA A 592 6.13 12.42 33.86
CA ALA A 592 6.33 13.39 34.95
C ALA A 592 7.75 13.26 35.54
N PRO A 593 8.39 14.37 35.97
CA PRO A 593 9.74 14.34 36.53
C PRO A 593 9.80 13.49 37.81
N LEU A 594 10.93 12.81 38.01
CA LEU A 594 11.23 12.10 39.25
C LEU A 594 11.57 13.09 40.38
N PRO A 595 11.38 12.72 41.66
CA PRO A 595 11.80 13.54 42.79
C PRO A 595 13.31 13.81 42.74
N GLU A 596 13.74 15.04 43.03
CA GLU A 596 15.17 15.41 42.95
C GLU A 596 16.05 14.51 43.81
N THR A 597 15.61 14.12 45.01
CA THR A 597 16.36 13.20 45.89
C THR A 597 16.51 11.78 45.32
N VAL A 598 15.62 11.34 44.42
CA VAL A 598 15.78 10.08 43.66
C VAL A 598 16.80 10.29 42.55
N VAL A 599 16.68 11.38 41.79
CA VAL A 599 17.57 11.70 40.67
C VAL A 599 19.02 11.87 41.13
N ASP A 600 19.23 12.54 42.26
CA ASP A 600 20.57 12.79 42.81
C ASP A 600 21.19 11.52 43.42
N ALA A 601 20.39 10.66 44.06
CA ALA A 601 20.85 9.34 44.51
C ALA A 601 21.29 8.44 43.33
N ILE A 602 20.56 8.49 42.18
CA ILE A 602 20.96 7.80 40.95
C ILE A 602 22.30 8.33 40.42
N LYS A 603 22.46 9.66 40.35
CA LYS A 603 23.71 10.30 39.90
C LYS A 603 24.89 9.97 40.82
N GLN A 604 24.67 10.03 42.14
CA GLN A 604 25.71 9.85 43.16
C GLN A 604 26.36 8.46 43.10
N GLY A 605 25.58 7.41 42.86
CA GLY A 605 26.09 6.04 42.72
C GLY A 605 26.46 5.60 41.31
N ASP A 606 26.26 6.43 40.27
CA ASP A 606 26.24 6.00 38.86
C ASP A 606 25.29 4.80 38.63
N LEU A 607 24.11 4.84 39.27
CA LEU A 607 23.21 3.70 39.30
C LEU A 607 22.56 3.45 37.93
N VAL A 608 22.31 2.17 37.65
CA VAL A 608 21.48 1.74 36.51
C VAL A 608 20.04 1.61 37.01
N ALA A 609 19.36 2.75 37.10
CA ALA A 609 17.95 2.83 37.47
C ALA A 609 17.03 2.32 36.35
N CYS A 610 15.91 1.71 36.75
CA CYS A 610 15.00 1.01 35.85
C CYS A 610 13.61 1.69 35.75
N GLY A 611 13.08 1.71 34.53
CA GLY A 611 11.68 1.98 34.24
C GLY A 611 10.98 0.74 33.69
N VAL A 612 9.75 0.48 34.13
CA VAL A 612 8.92 -0.65 33.66
C VAL A 612 7.59 -0.10 33.13
N LEU A 613 7.17 -0.53 31.94
CA LEU A 613 5.97 0.01 31.30
C LEU A 613 5.25 -0.99 30.39
N SER A 614 3.92 -0.89 30.27
CA SER A 614 3.13 -1.68 29.30
C SER A 614 3.01 -1.02 27.93
N GLY A 615 4.10 -0.40 27.47
CA GLY A 615 4.21 0.25 26.16
C GLY A 615 4.79 -0.66 25.08
N ASN A 616 5.18 -0.04 23.96
CA ASN A 616 5.80 -0.74 22.80
C ASN A 616 7.22 -0.24 22.46
N ARG A 617 7.77 0.74 23.19
CA ARG A 617 9.11 1.34 22.97
C ARG A 617 9.80 1.66 24.29
N ASN A 618 11.07 1.24 24.40
CA ASN A 618 11.89 1.26 25.61
C ASN A 618 13.36 1.61 25.32
N PHE A 619 13.59 2.59 24.44
CA PHE A 619 14.95 3.06 24.16
C PHE A 619 15.58 3.72 25.41
N GLU A 620 16.91 3.77 25.47
CA GLU A 620 17.63 4.51 26.53
C GLU A 620 17.27 6.01 26.48
N GLY A 621 17.12 6.65 27.65
CA GLY A 621 16.65 8.04 27.75
C GLY A 621 15.18 8.26 27.36
N ARG A 622 14.39 7.23 27.05
CA ARG A 622 13.00 7.37 26.57
C ARG A 622 12.03 7.91 27.63
N LEU A 623 12.26 7.61 28.91
CA LEU A 623 11.38 8.03 30.00
C LEU A 623 11.86 9.34 30.64
N CYS A 624 13.14 9.38 31.02
CA CYS A 624 13.91 10.54 31.44
C CYS A 624 15.42 10.17 31.43
N ASP A 625 16.29 11.17 31.47
CA ASP A 625 17.74 11.01 31.23
C ASP A 625 18.47 10.11 32.26
N CYS A 626 17.94 10.02 33.50
CA CYS A 626 18.54 9.19 34.56
C CYS A 626 18.11 7.72 34.52
N VAL A 627 17.16 7.32 33.66
CA VAL A 627 16.70 5.93 33.53
C VAL A 627 17.34 5.26 32.31
N ARG A 628 18.43 4.54 32.59
CA ARG A 628 19.30 3.87 31.62
C ARG A 628 18.75 2.51 31.15
N ALA A 629 17.89 1.88 31.94
CA ALA A 629 17.27 0.59 31.63
C ALA A 629 15.74 0.70 31.59
N ASN A 630 15.13 0.30 30.48
CA ASN A 630 13.69 0.35 30.25
C ASN A 630 13.16 -1.01 29.81
N TYR A 631 12.16 -1.53 30.54
CA TYR A 631 11.56 -2.83 30.31
C TYR A 631 10.09 -2.72 29.91
N LEU A 632 9.74 -3.33 28.77
CA LEU A 632 8.36 -3.55 28.37
C LEU A 632 7.83 -4.81 29.06
N ALA A 633 6.66 -4.72 29.70
CA ALA A 633 6.03 -5.82 30.44
C ALA A 633 4.49 -5.75 30.32
N SER A 634 3.77 -6.85 30.60
CA SER A 634 2.30 -6.80 30.68
C SER A 634 1.85 -5.97 31.91
N PRO A 635 0.67 -5.32 31.87
CA PRO A 635 0.10 -4.57 33.00
C PRO A 635 0.25 -5.21 34.40
N PRO A 636 -0.08 -6.50 34.65
CA PRO A 636 0.14 -7.11 35.96
C PRO A 636 1.63 -7.25 36.34
N LEU A 637 2.53 -7.46 35.38
CA LEU A 637 3.97 -7.45 35.63
C LEU A 637 4.49 -6.04 35.97
N VAL A 638 3.93 -4.97 35.38
CA VAL A 638 4.27 -3.58 35.78
C VAL A 638 3.92 -3.34 37.25
N VAL A 639 2.75 -3.80 37.71
CA VAL A 639 2.35 -3.72 39.12
C VAL A 639 3.25 -4.59 40.01
N ALA A 640 3.57 -5.82 39.60
CA ALA A 640 4.47 -6.71 40.34
C ALA A 640 5.88 -6.13 40.51
N TYR A 641 6.48 -5.57 39.46
CA TYR A 641 7.78 -4.89 39.52
C TYR A 641 7.74 -3.59 40.34
N ALA A 642 6.60 -2.89 40.40
CA ALA A 642 6.43 -1.73 41.28
C ALA A 642 6.38 -2.12 42.77
N ILE A 643 5.70 -3.21 43.12
CA ILE A 643 5.67 -3.76 44.49
C ILE A 643 7.06 -4.24 44.90
N ALA A 644 7.75 -5.00 44.03
CA ALA A 644 9.10 -5.49 44.28
C ALA A 644 10.18 -4.38 44.34
N GLY A 645 9.94 -3.22 43.70
CA GLY A 645 10.87 -2.09 43.65
C GLY A 645 12.18 -2.35 42.89
N THR A 646 12.34 -3.49 42.23
CA THR A 646 13.55 -3.86 41.47
C THR A 646 13.23 -4.82 40.33
N VAL A 647 13.95 -4.72 39.21
CA VAL A 647 13.93 -5.74 38.13
C VAL A 647 14.88 -6.92 38.42
N SER A 648 15.74 -6.80 39.43
CA SER A 648 16.73 -7.81 39.81
C SER A 648 16.17 -8.82 40.84
N ILE A 649 14.92 -9.24 40.64
CA ILE A 649 14.18 -10.22 41.45
C ILE A 649 13.87 -11.49 40.66
N ASP A 650 13.91 -12.64 41.33
CA ASP A 650 13.41 -13.92 40.85
C ASP A 650 12.10 -14.25 41.59
N PHE A 651 10.97 -14.07 40.90
CA PHE A 651 9.63 -14.24 41.50
C PHE A 651 9.27 -15.67 41.92
N GLU A 652 10.05 -16.70 41.54
CA GLU A 652 9.83 -18.08 42.00
C GLU A 652 10.48 -18.35 43.36
N THR A 653 11.63 -17.71 43.62
CA THR A 653 12.51 -17.98 44.78
C THR A 653 12.58 -16.83 45.79
N GLU A 654 12.20 -15.61 45.42
CA GLU A 654 12.21 -14.42 46.29
C GLU A 654 10.79 -13.87 46.52
N PRO A 655 10.45 -13.47 47.76
CA PRO A 655 9.16 -12.84 48.04
C PRO A 655 9.12 -11.37 47.58
N LEU A 656 7.92 -10.90 47.24
CA LEU A 656 7.61 -9.49 46.97
C LEU A 656 7.66 -8.63 48.25
N GLY A 657 7.43 -9.26 49.39
CA GLY A 657 7.38 -8.61 50.70
C GLY A 657 6.89 -9.57 51.79
N VAL A 658 6.54 -9.01 52.94
CA VAL A 658 6.02 -9.75 54.10
C VAL A 658 4.68 -9.13 54.48
N ASN A 659 3.66 -9.95 54.74
CA ASN A 659 2.34 -9.46 55.15
C ASN A 659 2.34 -8.97 56.62
N SER A 660 1.22 -8.40 57.05
CA SER A 660 0.98 -7.95 58.43
C SER A 660 1.07 -9.06 59.50
N GLU A 661 1.06 -10.34 59.10
CA GLU A 661 1.16 -11.51 59.97
C GLU A 661 2.58 -12.11 60.03
N GLY A 662 3.54 -11.54 59.28
CA GLY A 662 4.92 -12.04 59.20
C GLY A 662 5.16 -13.13 58.15
N ARG A 663 4.16 -13.47 57.32
CA ARG A 663 4.30 -14.43 56.21
C ARG A 663 4.96 -13.76 55.00
N ALA A 664 5.99 -14.40 54.45
CA ALA A 664 6.59 -14.02 53.16
C ALA A 664 5.60 -14.29 52.01
N MET A 665 5.36 -13.27 51.18
CA MET A 665 4.41 -13.29 50.07
C MET A 665 5.15 -13.34 48.73
N TYR A 666 4.90 -14.37 47.92
CA TYR A 666 5.48 -14.54 46.58
C TYR A 666 4.51 -14.06 45.50
N LEU A 667 4.99 -13.85 44.28
CA LEU A 667 4.13 -13.45 43.16
C LEU A 667 2.95 -14.42 42.95
N ARG A 668 3.22 -15.73 43.05
CA ARG A 668 2.21 -16.80 42.95
C ARG A 668 1.08 -16.72 44.01
N ASP A 669 1.31 -16.08 45.15
CA ASP A 669 0.30 -15.95 46.21
C ASP A 669 -0.72 -14.82 45.90
N ILE A 670 -0.33 -13.82 45.10
CA ILE A 670 -1.17 -12.66 44.73
C ILE A 670 -1.57 -12.63 43.24
N TRP A 671 -1.00 -13.49 42.41
CA TRP A 671 -1.32 -13.55 40.98
C TRP A 671 -2.76 -14.05 40.79
N PRO A 672 -3.59 -13.37 39.97
CA PRO A 672 -4.95 -13.82 39.70
C PRO A 672 -4.95 -15.03 38.76
N THR A 673 -5.83 -16.01 39.00
CA THR A 673 -5.97 -17.18 38.12
C THR A 673 -6.75 -16.80 36.85
N ARG A 674 -6.61 -17.59 35.78
CA ARG A 674 -7.42 -17.38 34.56
C ARG A 674 -8.92 -17.53 34.83
N ASP A 675 -9.30 -18.40 35.76
CA ASP A 675 -10.71 -18.61 36.14
C ASP A 675 -11.27 -17.42 36.93
N GLU A 676 -10.51 -16.85 37.87
CA GLU A 676 -10.86 -15.61 38.58
C GLU A 676 -11.02 -14.43 37.61
N LEU A 677 -10.11 -14.32 36.64
CA LEU A 677 -10.14 -13.28 35.61
C LEU A 677 -11.36 -13.42 34.71
N GLN A 678 -11.57 -14.61 34.17
CA GLN A 678 -12.70 -14.90 33.30
C GLN A 678 -14.03 -14.71 34.05
N GLN A 679 -14.13 -15.11 35.32
CA GLN A 679 -15.34 -14.86 36.10
C GLN A 679 -15.61 -13.36 36.30
N ALA A 680 -14.60 -12.56 36.67
CA ALA A 680 -14.78 -11.11 36.84
C ALA A 680 -15.11 -10.39 35.52
N GLU A 681 -14.49 -10.82 34.42
CA GLU A 681 -14.74 -10.28 33.08
C GLU A 681 -16.17 -10.61 32.60
N GLU A 682 -16.58 -11.88 32.71
CA GLU A 682 -17.88 -12.37 32.26
C GLU A 682 -19.06 -11.93 33.12
N GLN A 683 -18.92 -11.91 34.46
CA GLN A 683 -20.06 -11.67 35.36
C GLN A 683 -20.26 -10.20 35.73
N THR A 684 -19.23 -9.36 35.62
CA THR A 684 -19.29 -7.95 36.06
C THR A 684 -18.98 -6.96 34.94
N VAL A 685 -17.97 -7.25 34.12
CA VAL A 685 -17.47 -6.28 33.13
C VAL A 685 -18.29 -6.29 31.84
N ILE A 686 -18.42 -7.45 31.19
CA ILE A 686 -19.09 -7.56 29.89
C ILE A 686 -20.56 -7.08 29.96
N PRO A 687 -21.42 -7.56 30.89
CA PRO A 687 -22.81 -7.10 30.95
C PRO A 687 -22.94 -5.60 31.25
N SER A 688 -22.05 -5.05 32.10
CA SER A 688 -22.07 -3.62 32.46
C SER A 688 -21.64 -2.74 31.29
N MET A 689 -20.57 -3.10 30.57
CA MET A 689 -20.10 -2.40 29.39
C MET A 689 -21.15 -2.37 28.27
N PHE A 690 -21.76 -3.52 27.97
CA PHE A 690 -22.73 -3.64 26.87
C PHE A 690 -24.05 -2.93 27.16
N SER A 691 -24.48 -2.93 28.42
CA SER A 691 -25.64 -2.14 28.89
C SER A 691 -25.36 -0.64 28.78
N GLN A 692 -24.21 -0.18 29.29
CA GLN A 692 -23.83 1.24 29.17
C GLN A 692 -23.59 1.71 27.73
N LEU A 693 -23.01 0.86 26.87
CA LEU A 693 -22.80 1.19 25.46
C LEU A 693 -24.15 1.40 24.76
N LYS A 694 -25.11 0.52 25.01
CA LYS A 694 -26.49 0.64 24.53
C LYS A 694 -27.17 1.92 25.05
N ASP A 695 -27.10 2.19 26.36
CA ASP A 695 -27.64 3.43 26.94
C ASP A 695 -27.00 4.69 26.33
N ARG A 696 -25.68 4.68 26.08
CA ARG A 696 -24.98 5.81 25.45
C ARG A 696 -25.38 6.03 23.99
N ILE A 697 -25.64 4.97 23.24
CA ILE A 697 -26.16 5.03 21.86
C ILE A 697 -27.61 5.53 21.85
N GLU A 698 -28.47 5.00 22.73
CA GLU A 698 -29.91 5.27 22.72
C GLU A 698 -30.30 6.61 23.37
N LYS A 699 -29.57 7.07 24.40
CA LYS A 699 -30.06 8.12 25.31
C LYS A 699 -29.11 9.30 25.52
N GLU A 700 -27.78 9.08 25.57
CA GLU A 700 -26.89 10.07 26.19
C GLU A 700 -26.25 11.11 25.25
N ASN A 701 -26.13 10.88 23.94
CA ASN A 701 -25.44 11.82 23.05
C ASN A 701 -26.27 13.08 22.71
N LYS A 702 -26.43 13.96 23.70
CA LYS A 702 -27.17 15.23 23.63
C LYS A 702 -26.64 16.17 22.53
N ARG A 703 -25.35 16.11 22.20
CA ARG A 703 -24.68 16.95 21.19
C ARG A 703 -25.01 16.49 19.77
N TRP A 704 -24.93 15.18 19.52
CA TRP A 704 -25.42 14.57 18.28
C TRP A 704 -26.92 14.81 18.12
N ASN A 705 -27.70 14.59 19.18
CA ASN A 705 -29.16 14.69 19.12
C ASN A 705 -29.63 16.13 18.87
N SER A 706 -28.99 17.15 19.45
CA SER A 706 -29.30 18.57 19.18
C SER A 706 -28.73 19.12 17.87
N LEU A 707 -27.83 18.40 17.19
CA LEU A 707 -27.23 18.85 15.94
C LEU A 707 -28.28 18.96 14.82
N GLU A 708 -28.54 20.17 14.32
CA GLU A 708 -29.45 20.37 13.19
C GLU A 708 -28.89 19.72 11.91
N ALA A 709 -29.71 18.90 11.25
CA ALA A 709 -29.39 18.27 9.97
C ALA A 709 -30.63 18.28 9.06
N PRO A 710 -30.48 18.55 7.75
CA PRO A 710 -31.61 18.59 6.80
C PRO A 710 -32.39 17.27 6.75
N GLU A 711 -33.62 17.35 6.22
CA GLU A 711 -34.50 16.19 5.98
C GLU A 711 -34.84 16.04 4.48
N SER A 712 -34.19 16.82 3.62
CA SER A 712 -34.36 16.77 2.17
C SER A 712 -33.72 15.52 1.55
N VAL A 713 -34.38 14.95 0.53
CA VAL A 713 -33.93 13.73 -0.19
C VAL A 713 -32.58 13.92 -0.89
N LEU A 714 -32.31 15.15 -1.35
CA LEU A 714 -31.00 15.62 -1.80
C LEU A 714 -30.29 16.40 -0.69
N PHE A 715 -28.96 16.39 -0.71
CA PHE A 715 -28.17 17.19 0.23
C PHE A 715 -28.10 18.67 -0.22
N PRO A 716 -28.41 19.65 0.65
CA PRO A 716 -28.34 21.06 0.31
C PRO A 716 -26.89 21.57 0.37
N TRP A 717 -26.14 21.36 -0.72
CA TRP A 717 -24.72 21.75 -0.84
C TRP A 717 -24.48 23.25 -0.61
N ASP A 718 -23.71 23.62 0.42
CA ASP A 718 -23.29 25.02 0.64
C ASP A 718 -22.07 25.38 -0.24
N PRO A 719 -22.17 26.35 -1.18
CA PRO A 719 -21.04 26.81 -1.99
C PRO A 719 -19.90 27.49 -1.18
N LYS A 720 -20.16 27.87 0.08
CA LYS A 720 -19.15 28.38 1.03
C LYS A 720 -18.38 27.27 1.73
N SER A 721 -18.89 26.02 1.71
CA SER A 721 -18.29 24.88 2.39
C SER A 721 -16.79 24.73 2.11
N THR A 722 -16.08 24.24 3.13
CA THR A 722 -14.72 23.75 2.98
C THR A 722 -14.54 22.27 3.38
N TYR A 723 -15.59 21.56 3.80
CA TYR A 723 -15.53 20.12 4.12
C TYR A 723 -16.35 19.23 3.19
N ILE A 724 -17.59 19.61 2.84
CA ILE A 724 -18.55 18.80 2.08
C ILE A 724 -18.96 19.52 0.78
N ARG A 725 -18.56 19.00 -0.37
CA ARG A 725 -18.79 19.63 -1.68
C ARG A 725 -19.15 18.60 -2.75
N CYS A 726 -20.14 18.92 -3.58
CA CYS A 726 -20.58 18.07 -4.69
C CYS A 726 -19.41 17.80 -5.66
N PRO A 727 -18.96 16.54 -5.81
CA PRO A 727 -17.87 16.19 -6.70
C PRO A 727 -18.34 16.18 -8.17
N SER A 728 -17.42 16.50 -9.08
CA SER A 728 -17.74 16.67 -10.50
C SER A 728 -17.89 15.38 -11.31
N PHE A 729 -17.78 14.19 -10.69
CA PHE A 729 -17.76 12.89 -11.37
C PHE A 729 -18.96 12.69 -12.33
N PHE A 730 -20.18 13.01 -11.87
CA PHE A 730 -21.41 12.77 -12.63
C PHE A 730 -21.83 13.91 -13.56
N HIS A 731 -21.05 15.00 -13.68
CA HIS A 731 -21.41 16.18 -14.49
C HIS A 731 -21.52 15.90 -16.00
N LYS A 732 -21.02 14.76 -16.48
CA LYS A 732 -21.10 14.33 -17.89
C LYS A 732 -21.85 13.00 -18.06
N LEU A 733 -22.61 12.57 -17.04
CA LEU A 733 -23.33 11.30 -17.08
C LEU A 733 -24.49 11.35 -18.09
N THR A 734 -24.45 10.45 -19.08
CA THR A 734 -25.52 10.22 -20.06
C THR A 734 -26.36 9.00 -19.66
N LYS A 735 -27.60 8.89 -20.19
CA LYS A 735 -28.46 7.71 -19.92
C LYS A 735 -27.90 6.43 -20.54
N GLU A 736 -27.37 6.55 -21.75
CA GLU A 736 -26.67 5.49 -22.46
C GLU A 736 -25.15 5.73 -22.35
N PRO A 737 -24.34 4.68 -22.14
CA PRO A 737 -22.88 4.82 -22.07
C PRO A 737 -22.30 5.15 -23.44
N VAL A 738 -21.42 6.14 -23.51
CA VAL A 738 -20.68 6.47 -24.74
C VAL A 738 -19.55 5.45 -24.94
N CYS A 739 -19.33 5.03 -26.19
CA CYS A 739 -18.24 4.11 -26.55
C CYS A 739 -16.87 4.61 -26.05
N PRO A 740 -15.96 3.71 -25.60
CA PRO A 740 -14.63 4.08 -25.12
C PRO A 740 -13.84 4.92 -26.14
N GLN A 741 -13.45 6.14 -25.74
CA GLN A 741 -12.70 7.03 -26.62
C GLN A 741 -11.19 6.76 -26.55
N SER A 742 -10.55 6.66 -27.71
CA SER A 742 -9.09 6.58 -27.82
C SER A 742 -8.40 7.80 -27.17
N ILE A 743 -7.22 7.58 -26.60
CA ILE A 743 -6.39 8.65 -26.04
C ILE A 743 -5.51 9.20 -27.15
N GLU A 744 -5.44 10.52 -27.32
CA GLU A 744 -4.66 11.15 -28.38
C GLU A 744 -3.74 12.25 -27.89
N ASN A 745 -2.49 12.21 -28.36
CA ASN A 745 -1.48 13.26 -28.17
C ASN A 745 -1.23 13.65 -26.69
N ALA A 746 -1.51 12.73 -25.77
CA ALA A 746 -1.46 12.94 -24.33
C ALA A 746 -0.03 13.17 -23.82
N HIS A 747 0.10 14.00 -22.80
CA HIS A 747 1.38 14.23 -22.13
C HIS A 747 1.49 13.45 -20.81
N VAL A 748 2.71 13.06 -20.45
CA VAL A 748 2.98 12.44 -19.15
C VAL A 748 2.97 13.52 -18.06
N LEU A 749 2.03 13.43 -17.11
CA LEU A 749 1.96 14.33 -15.96
C LEU A 749 3.07 14.03 -14.95
N LEU A 750 3.40 12.75 -14.76
CA LEU A 750 4.41 12.25 -13.84
C LEU A 750 5.13 11.03 -14.43
N PHE A 751 6.46 11.02 -14.31
CA PHE A 751 7.29 9.86 -14.62
C PHE A 751 7.92 9.38 -13.31
N LEU A 752 7.48 8.23 -12.82
CA LEU A 752 7.76 7.73 -11.47
C LEU A 752 8.63 6.47 -11.52
N GLY A 753 9.29 6.15 -10.42
CA GLY A 753 10.05 4.91 -10.25
C GLY A 753 9.23 3.76 -9.65
N ASP A 754 9.92 2.81 -9.04
CA ASP A 754 9.34 1.66 -8.32
C ASP A 754 8.67 2.06 -6.99
N VAL A 755 7.73 1.22 -6.54
CA VAL A 755 7.08 1.23 -5.21
C VAL A 755 6.45 2.58 -4.83
N VAL A 756 5.80 3.23 -5.81
CA VAL A 756 4.95 4.40 -5.54
C VAL A 756 3.76 3.97 -4.68
N THR A 757 3.77 4.31 -3.39
CA THR A 757 2.69 3.96 -2.47
C THR A 757 1.47 4.88 -2.57
N THR A 758 0.31 4.43 -2.09
CA THR A 758 -0.91 5.25 -1.98
C THR A 758 -0.71 6.54 -1.16
N ASP A 759 0.25 6.56 -0.22
CA ASP A 759 0.67 7.76 0.53
C ASP A 759 1.40 8.81 -0.32
N HIS A 760 2.06 8.40 -1.41
CA HIS A 760 2.64 9.33 -2.38
C HIS A 760 1.58 9.90 -3.32
N ILE A 761 0.59 9.09 -3.69
CA ILE A 761 -0.51 9.48 -4.58
C ILE A 761 -1.54 10.36 -3.85
N SER A 762 -1.92 10.00 -2.62
CA SER A 762 -2.96 10.65 -1.81
C SER A 762 -2.55 10.71 -0.32
N PRO A 763 -1.77 11.72 0.10
CA PRO A 763 -1.40 11.92 1.50
C PRO A 763 -2.63 12.22 2.39
N ALA A 764 -2.62 11.73 3.64
CA ALA A 764 -3.72 11.91 4.58
C ALA A 764 -3.43 12.92 5.73
N GLY A 765 -2.15 13.24 5.98
CA GLY A 765 -1.71 14.09 7.09
C GLY A 765 -1.98 15.59 6.93
N SER A 766 -1.28 16.41 7.72
CA SER A 766 -1.42 17.87 7.75
C SER A 766 -1.13 18.54 6.40
N ILE A 767 -1.90 19.58 6.06
CA ILE A 767 -1.75 20.32 4.80
C ILE A 767 -0.55 21.29 4.88
N ALA A 768 0.47 21.07 4.05
CA ALA A 768 1.68 21.89 4.04
C ALA A 768 1.40 23.33 3.57
N ARG A 769 1.90 24.33 4.31
CA ARG A 769 1.58 25.77 4.13
C ARG A 769 1.84 26.34 2.73
N VAL A 770 2.75 25.75 1.96
CA VAL A 770 3.13 26.21 0.60
C VAL A 770 2.44 25.43 -0.54
N SER A 771 1.60 24.44 -0.21
CA SER A 771 0.93 23.57 -1.18
C SER A 771 -0.21 24.25 -1.94
N ALA A 772 -0.59 23.72 -3.10
CA ALA A 772 -1.81 24.09 -3.82
C ALA A 772 -3.07 24.06 -2.94
N ALA A 773 -3.19 23.08 -2.04
CA ALA A 773 -4.31 22.97 -1.11
C ALA A 773 -4.33 24.12 -0.09
N ALA A 774 -3.16 24.48 0.48
CA ALA A 774 -3.04 25.65 1.36
C ALA A 774 -3.38 26.97 0.63
N LYS A 775 -2.89 27.17 -0.60
CA LYS A 775 -3.22 28.33 -1.45
C LYS A 775 -4.75 28.46 -1.63
N TYR A 776 -5.46 27.34 -1.83
CA TYR A 776 -6.93 27.31 -1.94
C TYR A 776 -7.65 27.60 -0.61
N LEU A 777 -7.20 27.02 0.51
CA LEU A 777 -7.83 27.26 1.82
C LEU A 777 -7.63 28.72 2.27
N ILE A 778 -6.47 29.33 1.97
CA ILE A 778 -6.21 30.77 2.18
C ILE A 778 -7.14 31.63 1.31
N SER A 779 -7.40 31.26 0.04
CA SER A 779 -8.36 32.01 -0.79
C SER A 779 -9.81 31.91 -0.30
N LYS A 780 -10.13 30.85 0.45
CA LYS A 780 -11.37 30.68 1.23
C LYS A 780 -11.34 31.38 2.61
N ARG A 781 -10.30 32.19 2.89
CA ARG A 781 -10.06 32.97 4.13
C ARG A 781 -9.76 32.15 5.40
N LEU A 782 -9.35 30.88 5.26
CA LEU A 782 -8.90 30.07 6.39
C LEU A 782 -7.42 30.33 6.72
N THR A 783 -7.09 30.39 8.01
CA THR A 783 -5.71 30.46 8.50
C THR A 783 -5.03 29.09 8.51
N PRO A 784 -3.69 29.01 8.58
CA PRO A 784 -2.98 27.73 8.65
C PRO A 784 -3.29 26.83 9.85
N ARG A 785 -3.98 27.34 10.89
CA ARG A 785 -4.50 26.50 12.00
C ARG A 785 -5.82 25.81 11.64
N GLU A 786 -6.62 26.41 10.76
CA GLU A 786 -7.94 25.92 10.37
C GLU A 786 -7.90 24.99 9.15
N PHE A 787 -6.72 24.77 8.54
CA PHE A 787 -6.59 23.88 7.38
C PHE A 787 -7.04 22.44 7.67
N ASN A 788 -6.81 21.95 8.89
CA ASN A 788 -6.98 20.56 9.30
C ASN A 788 -6.10 19.58 8.47
N SER A 789 -6.33 18.28 8.57
CA SER A 789 -5.65 17.24 7.78
C SER A 789 -6.29 17.05 6.39
N TYR A 790 -5.57 16.44 5.46
CA TYR A 790 -6.18 15.95 4.21
C TYR A 790 -7.25 14.89 4.48
N GLY A 791 -7.07 14.02 5.48
CA GLY A 791 -8.09 13.04 5.90
C GLY A 791 -9.43 13.67 6.25
N ALA A 792 -9.43 14.74 7.05
CA ALA A 792 -10.63 15.48 7.42
C ALA A 792 -11.29 16.22 6.23
N ARG A 793 -10.55 16.48 5.14
CA ARG A 793 -11.00 17.23 3.95
C ARG A 793 -11.48 16.34 2.80
N ARG A 794 -11.62 15.03 3.00
CA ARG A 794 -11.98 14.05 1.96
C ARG A 794 -13.35 14.23 1.28
N GLY A 795 -14.27 14.96 1.90
CA GLY A 795 -15.56 15.35 1.29
C GLY A 795 -15.46 16.55 0.33
N ASN A 796 -14.26 17.08 0.09
CA ASN A 796 -14.02 18.27 -0.73
C ASN A 796 -13.05 17.96 -1.88
N ASP A 797 -13.61 17.64 -3.05
CA ASP A 797 -12.88 17.35 -4.28
C ASP A 797 -11.81 18.41 -4.62
N ALA A 798 -12.12 19.68 -4.39
CA ALA A 798 -11.21 20.79 -4.66
C ALA A 798 -9.98 20.81 -3.74
N VAL A 799 -10.08 20.30 -2.51
CA VAL A 799 -8.93 20.16 -1.60
C VAL A 799 -8.15 18.89 -1.93
N MET A 800 -8.83 17.77 -2.13
CA MET A 800 -8.17 16.47 -2.35
C MET A 800 -7.46 16.36 -3.71
N THR A 801 -8.04 16.91 -4.77
CA THR A 801 -7.36 17.01 -6.08
C THR A 801 -6.09 17.87 -5.97
N ARG A 802 -6.08 18.89 -5.08
CA ARG A 802 -4.89 19.71 -4.77
C ARG A 802 -3.90 19.03 -3.80
N GLY A 803 -4.32 17.98 -3.11
CA GLY A 803 -3.47 17.09 -2.32
C GLY A 803 -2.91 15.90 -3.10
N THR A 804 -3.49 15.59 -4.26
CA THR A 804 -3.05 14.47 -5.10
C THR A 804 -1.63 14.71 -5.60
N PHE A 805 -0.75 13.74 -5.38
CA PHE A 805 0.70 13.84 -5.58
C PHE A 805 1.40 14.99 -4.83
N ALA A 806 0.76 15.56 -3.79
CA ALA A 806 1.34 16.63 -2.98
C ALA A 806 2.30 16.12 -1.86
N SER A 807 2.65 14.84 -1.87
CA SER A 807 3.57 14.24 -0.89
C SER A 807 5.00 14.77 -1.07
N ILE A 808 5.59 15.33 -0.02
CA ILE A 808 6.97 15.84 -0.04
C ILE A 808 8.03 14.76 -0.33
N LYS A 809 7.67 13.48 -0.21
CA LYS A 809 8.53 12.33 -0.49
C LYS A 809 8.44 11.84 -1.94
N LEU A 810 7.52 12.39 -2.77
CA LEU A 810 7.32 11.96 -4.15
C LEU A 810 8.60 12.11 -4.97
N LEU A 811 9.10 11.01 -5.55
CA LEU A 811 10.25 11.02 -6.44
C LEU A 811 9.78 10.98 -7.91
N ASN A 812 9.80 12.15 -8.56
CA ASN A 812 9.48 12.31 -9.97
C ASN A 812 10.77 12.38 -10.80
N ARG A 813 10.94 11.51 -11.79
CA ARG A 813 12.10 11.43 -12.68
C ARG A 813 12.33 12.71 -13.48
N PHE A 814 11.28 13.49 -13.77
CA PHE A 814 11.42 14.82 -14.38
C PHE A 814 12.11 15.86 -13.48
N ILE A 815 12.13 15.63 -12.16
CA ILE A 815 12.69 16.54 -11.14
C ILE A 815 14.02 16.02 -10.57
N GLY A 816 14.26 14.70 -10.63
CA GLY A 816 15.50 14.05 -10.19
C GLY A 816 15.73 14.01 -8.67
N LYS A 817 14.78 14.54 -7.87
CA LYS A 817 14.80 14.54 -6.40
C LYS A 817 13.39 14.53 -5.83
N THR A 818 13.26 14.23 -4.54
CA THR A 818 11.98 14.20 -3.83
C THR A 818 11.34 15.60 -3.78
N ALA A 819 10.21 15.77 -4.46
CA ALA A 819 9.42 17.01 -4.47
C ALA A 819 7.98 16.74 -4.98
N PRO A 820 6.96 17.45 -4.45
CA PRO A 820 5.56 17.35 -4.89
C PRO A 820 5.33 18.16 -6.18
N LYS A 821 6.20 17.98 -7.18
CA LYS A 821 6.31 18.84 -8.36
C LYS A 821 6.49 18.04 -9.66
N THR A 822 6.17 18.67 -10.78
CA THR A 822 6.42 18.14 -12.13
C THR A 822 6.74 19.25 -13.12
N VAL A 823 7.16 18.87 -14.33
CA VAL A 823 7.44 19.80 -15.42
C VAL A 823 6.23 19.86 -16.35
N HIS A 824 5.72 21.06 -16.60
CA HIS A 824 4.76 21.30 -17.67
C HIS A 824 5.50 21.30 -19.01
N ILE A 825 5.46 20.16 -19.72
CA ILE A 825 6.31 19.87 -20.88
C ILE A 825 6.22 20.97 -21.98
N PRO A 826 5.03 21.48 -22.37
CA PRO A 826 4.92 22.53 -23.38
C PRO A 826 5.58 23.88 -23.03
N SER A 827 5.85 24.16 -21.75
CA SER A 827 6.49 25.43 -21.31
C SER A 827 7.83 25.24 -20.60
N GLY A 828 8.25 24.00 -20.33
CA GLY A 828 9.45 23.68 -19.54
C GLY A 828 9.39 24.10 -18.06
N GLN A 829 8.25 24.63 -17.58
CA GLN A 829 8.14 25.20 -16.23
C GLN A 829 7.89 24.11 -15.18
N THR A 830 8.67 24.14 -14.10
CA THR A 830 8.47 23.27 -12.93
C THR A 830 7.40 23.86 -11.99
N LEU A 831 6.29 23.13 -11.81
CA LEU A 831 5.11 23.55 -11.04
C LEU A 831 4.76 22.52 -9.95
N ASP A 832 3.87 22.87 -9.01
CA ASP A 832 3.20 21.85 -8.17
C ASP A 832 2.35 20.93 -9.08
N VAL A 833 2.23 19.63 -8.77
CA VAL A 833 1.58 18.67 -9.70
C VAL A 833 0.16 19.09 -10.10
N TYR A 834 -0.62 19.58 -9.13
CA TYR A 834 -1.96 20.14 -9.39
C TYR A 834 -1.93 21.32 -10.38
N GLU A 835 -0.97 22.24 -10.23
CA GLU A 835 -0.87 23.46 -11.06
C GLU A 835 -0.44 23.13 -12.50
N ALA A 836 0.37 22.08 -12.69
CA ALA A 836 0.64 21.53 -14.02
C ALA A 836 -0.61 20.89 -14.65
N ALA A 837 -1.34 20.08 -13.89
CA ALA A 837 -2.56 19.40 -14.38
C ALA A 837 -3.68 20.38 -14.74
N ASP A 838 -3.99 21.33 -13.86
CA ASP A 838 -4.94 22.44 -14.07
C ASP A 838 -4.58 23.27 -15.32
N ARG A 839 -3.28 23.45 -15.60
CA ARG A 839 -2.82 24.08 -16.84
C ARG A 839 -3.06 23.20 -18.07
N TYR A 840 -2.64 21.94 -18.06
CA TYR A 840 -2.88 21.00 -19.17
C TYR A 840 -4.38 20.87 -19.51
N GLN A 841 -5.25 20.85 -18.50
CA GLN A 841 -6.71 20.81 -18.69
C GLN A 841 -7.23 22.05 -19.44
N ARG A 842 -6.70 23.25 -19.16
CA ARG A 842 -7.04 24.50 -19.89
C ARG A 842 -6.47 24.52 -21.30
N GLU A 843 -5.30 23.90 -21.50
CA GLU A 843 -4.68 23.71 -22.82
C GLU A 843 -5.35 22.57 -23.62
N GLY A 844 -6.38 21.90 -23.07
CA GLY A 844 -7.14 20.82 -23.72
C GLY A 844 -6.39 19.48 -23.83
N ILE A 845 -5.28 19.35 -23.12
CA ILE A 845 -4.33 18.23 -23.25
C ILE A 845 -4.73 17.07 -22.33
N GLN A 846 -4.88 15.88 -22.92
CA GLN A 846 -5.07 14.63 -22.19
C GLN A 846 -3.79 14.22 -21.44
N LEU A 847 -3.92 13.50 -20.31
CA LEU A 847 -2.78 13.16 -19.45
C LEU A 847 -2.66 11.66 -19.19
N ILE A 848 -1.42 11.20 -19.05
CA ILE A 848 -1.06 9.86 -18.57
C ILE A 848 0.00 9.94 -17.46
N ILE A 849 0.26 8.81 -16.80
CA ILE A 849 1.38 8.63 -15.86
C ILE A 849 2.25 7.47 -16.33
N LEU A 850 3.58 7.60 -16.21
CA LEU A 850 4.53 6.48 -16.32
C LEU A 850 5.02 6.09 -14.93
N ALA A 851 5.14 4.80 -14.64
CA ALA A 851 5.65 4.28 -13.36
C ALA A 851 6.48 3.01 -13.52
N GLY A 852 7.27 2.67 -12.49
CA GLY A 852 7.98 1.40 -12.40
C GLY A 852 7.11 0.27 -11.83
N LYS A 853 7.71 -0.57 -10.99
CA LYS A 853 7.12 -1.78 -10.40
C LYS A 853 6.26 -1.46 -9.18
N LYS A 854 5.22 -2.27 -8.95
CA LYS A 854 4.31 -2.20 -7.78
C LYS A 854 3.69 -0.80 -7.55
N TYR A 855 3.29 -0.13 -8.62
CA TYR A 855 2.58 1.15 -8.55
C TYR A 855 1.25 0.99 -7.77
N GLY A 856 1.01 1.87 -6.80
CA GLY A 856 -0.18 1.83 -5.94
C GLY A 856 -0.02 1.06 -4.62
N SER A 857 1.21 0.71 -4.20
CA SER A 857 1.45 -0.12 -3.02
C SER A 857 0.91 0.46 -1.70
N GLY A 858 0.51 -0.40 -0.76
CA GLY A 858 0.15 -0.03 0.62
C GLY A 858 -1.36 0.13 0.86
N ASN A 859 -1.73 0.71 2.01
CA ASN A 859 -3.12 0.77 2.48
C ASN A 859 -4.02 1.47 1.44
N SER A 860 -5.18 0.88 1.17
CA SER A 860 -6.10 1.40 0.16
C SER A 860 -6.65 2.79 0.54
N ARG A 861 -6.74 3.67 -0.46
CA ARG A 861 -7.29 5.03 -0.33
C ARG A 861 -8.06 5.38 -1.59
N ASP A 862 -9.31 5.77 -1.41
CA ASP A 862 -10.22 6.28 -2.43
C ASP A 862 -9.61 7.41 -3.28
N TRP A 863 -9.02 8.40 -2.63
CA TRP A 863 -8.40 9.54 -3.30
C TRP A 863 -7.11 9.20 -4.05
N ALA A 864 -6.57 7.99 -3.91
CA ALA A 864 -5.47 7.53 -4.78
C ALA A 864 -5.93 7.22 -6.22
N ALA A 865 -7.23 7.00 -6.47
CA ALA A 865 -7.79 6.84 -7.81
C ALA A 865 -8.68 8.04 -8.21
N LYS A 866 -9.54 8.53 -7.30
CA LYS A 866 -10.37 9.72 -7.50
C LYS A 866 -9.54 10.99 -7.74
N GLY A 867 -8.37 11.11 -7.10
CA GLY A 867 -7.44 12.21 -7.28
C GLY A 867 -6.86 12.31 -8.70
N PRO A 868 -6.14 11.28 -9.20
CA PRO A 868 -5.63 11.26 -10.57
C PRO A 868 -6.72 11.45 -11.65
N TYR A 869 -7.93 10.95 -11.42
CA TYR A 869 -9.06 11.16 -12.33
C TYR A 869 -9.42 12.66 -12.46
N LEU A 870 -9.52 13.39 -11.34
CA LEU A 870 -9.79 14.83 -11.34
C LEU A 870 -8.57 15.69 -11.73
N LEU A 871 -7.35 15.16 -11.66
CA LEU A 871 -6.19 15.72 -12.35
C LEU A 871 -6.28 15.54 -13.89
N GLY A 872 -7.22 14.74 -14.40
CA GLY A 872 -7.46 14.54 -15.84
C GLY A 872 -6.65 13.39 -16.46
N VAL A 873 -6.04 12.54 -15.62
CA VAL A 873 -5.32 11.34 -16.06
C VAL A 873 -6.29 10.34 -16.70
N LYS A 874 -5.91 9.78 -17.86
CA LYS A 874 -6.71 8.82 -18.65
C LYS A 874 -6.12 7.41 -18.65
N ALA A 875 -4.80 7.28 -18.54
CA ALA A 875 -4.13 6.00 -18.35
C ALA A 875 -2.93 6.13 -17.41
N VAL A 876 -2.59 5.02 -16.75
CA VAL A 876 -1.30 4.82 -16.09
C VAL A 876 -0.60 3.68 -16.83
N ILE A 877 0.66 3.86 -17.21
CA ILE A 877 1.52 2.82 -17.79
C ILE A 877 2.58 2.44 -16.76
N ALA A 878 2.58 1.20 -16.29
CA ALA A 878 3.48 0.74 -15.22
C ALA A 878 4.14 -0.61 -15.56
N GLU A 879 5.27 -0.94 -14.93
CA GLU A 879 5.85 -2.30 -15.04
C GLU A 879 5.00 -3.33 -14.29
N SER A 880 4.36 -2.91 -13.19
CA SER A 880 3.37 -3.71 -12.45
C SER A 880 2.58 -2.82 -11.48
N PHE A 881 1.34 -3.23 -11.21
CA PHE A 881 0.46 -2.59 -10.24
C PHE A 881 0.35 -3.45 -8.96
N GLU A 882 0.00 -2.81 -7.84
CA GLU A 882 -0.67 -3.49 -6.74
C GLU A 882 -2.11 -3.88 -7.19
N LYS A 883 -2.62 -5.05 -6.76
CA LYS A 883 -3.89 -5.63 -7.25
C LYS A 883 -5.10 -4.74 -6.90
N MET A 884 -5.25 -4.32 -5.64
CA MET A 884 -6.37 -3.46 -5.24
C MET A 884 -6.29 -2.12 -5.97
N HIS A 885 -5.13 -1.46 -6.00
CA HIS A 885 -4.96 -0.18 -6.70
C HIS A 885 -5.27 -0.27 -8.20
N LYS A 886 -4.91 -1.37 -8.88
CA LYS A 886 -5.33 -1.62 -10.27
C LYS A 886 -6.85 -1.63 -10.40
N ASN A 887 -7.55 -2.33 -9.51
CA ASN A 887 -9.02 -2.39 -9.51
C ASN A 887 -9.64 -1.00 -9.27
N HIS A 888 -9.07 -0.20 -8.36
CA HIS A 888 -9.51 1.18 -8.12
C HIS A 888 -9.35 2.10 -9.34
N LEU A 889 -8.29 1.93 -10.14
CA LEU A 889 -8.11 2.67 -11.39
C LEU A 889 -9.18 2.30 -12.43
N VAL A 890 -9.49 1.01 -12.59
CA VAL A 890 -10.59 0.54 -13.45
C VAL A 890 -11.92 1.13 -12.98
N GLY A 891 -12.22 1.04 -11.69
CA GLY A 891 -13.50 1.50 -11.11
C GLY A 891 -13.78 3.00 -11.28
N ILE A 892 -12.74 3.83 -11.40
CA ILE A 892 -12.88 5.28 -11.68
C ILE A 892 -12.68 5.64 -13.17
N GLY A 893 -12.48 4.67 -14.06
CA GLY A 893 -12.32 4.90 -15.50
C GLY A 893 -10.94 5.42 -15.93
N ILE A 894 -9.87 5.03 -15.23
CA ILE A 894 -8.48 5.22 -15.67
C ILE A 894 -7.94 3.87 -16.15
N ALA A 895 -7.45 3.79 -17.39
CA ALA A 895 -6.89 2.56 -17.93
C ALA A 895 -5.55 2.20 -17.24
N PRO A 896 -5.43 1.04 -16.55
CA PRO A 896 -4.16 0.59 -15.98
C PRO A 896 -3.45 -0.31 -16.99
N LEU A 897 -2.54 0.28 -17.76
CA LEU A 897 -1.76 -0.37 -18.80
C LEU A 897 -0.44 -0.89 -18.22
N GLN A 898 -0.01 -2.08 -18.63
CA GLN A 898 1.23 -2.70 -18.16
C GLN A 898 2.23 -2.85 -19.32
N PHE A 899 3.53 -2.62 -19.09
CA PHE A 899 4.55 -2.96 -20.08
C PHE A 899 4.60 -4.48 -20.33
N LEU A 900 5.12 -4.91 -21.48
CA LEU A 900 5.32 -6.34 -21.75
C LEU A 900 6.29 -6.98 -20.75
N PRO A 901 6.22 -8.31 -20.54
CA PRO A 901 7.23 -9.03 -19.77
C PRO A 901 8.65 -8.77 -20.32
N GLY A 902 9.50 -8.11 -19.52
CA GLY A 902 10.86 -7.72 -19.91
C GLY A 902 11.01 -6.28 -20.41
N GLU A 903 9.92 -5.57 -20.69
CA GLU A 903 9.93 -4.15 -21.09
C GLU A 903 9.70 -3.21 -19.90
N ASN A 904 10.30 -2.01 -19.98
CA ASN A 904 9.90 -0.86 -19.20
C ASN A 904 10.23 0.46 -19.94
N ALA A 905 9.99 1.60 -19.27
CA ALA A 905 10.26 2.90 -19.85
C ALA A 905 11.73 3.12 -20.25
N ASP A 906 12.70 2.48 -19.58
CA ASP A 906 14.12 2.61 -19.90
C ASP A 906 14.55 1.69 -21.05
N THR A 907 14.07 0.44 -21.12
CA THR A 907 14.34 -0.46 -22.27
C THR A 907 13.74 0.08 -23.56
N LEU A 908 12.58 0.74 -23.47
CA LEU A 908 11.90 1.40 -24.59
C LEU A 908 12.37 2.85 -24.86
N GLY A 909 13.39 3.33 -24.13
CA GLY A 909 14.00 4.65 -24.34
C GLY A 909 13.05 5.84 -24.11
N LEU A 910 11.95 5.65 -23.39
CA LEU A 910 10.91 6.65 -23.17
C LEU A 910 11.41 7.72 -22.19
N SER A 911 11.51 8.97 -22.65
CA SER A 911 11.91 10.09 -21.77
C SER A 911 10.77 10.65 -20.93
N GLY A 912 9.53 10.30 -21.26
CA GLY A 912 8.28 10.86 -20.73
C GLY A 912 7.92 12.22 -21.33
N LYS A 913 8.77 12.81 -22.18
CA LYS A 913 8.51 14.11 -22.85
C LYS A 913 7.80 13.97 -24.19
N GLU A 914 7.64 12.73 -24.65
CA GLU A 914 6.89 12.36 -25.84
C GLU A 914 5.39 12.66 -25.69
N LYS A 915 4.67 12.74 -26.81
CA LYS A 915 3.20 12.68 -26.86
C LYS A 915 2.74 11.25 -27.11
N TYR A 916 1.73 10.79 -26.38
CA TYR A 916 1.26 9.41 -26.39
C TYR A 916 -0.17 9.31 -26.92
N SER A 917 -0.42 8.38 -27.84
CA SER A 917 -1.76 8.04 -28.31
C SER A 917 -2.02 6.54 -28.12
N LEU A 918 -3.15 6.19 -27.52
CA LEU A 918 -3.64 4.83 -27.30
C LEU A 918 -4.89 4.63 -28.15
N THR A 919 -4.84 3.75 -29.14
CA THR A 919 -6.04 3.33 -29.88
C THR A 919 -6.78 2.28 -29.07
N ILE A 920 -8.06 2.52 -28.79
CA ILE A 920 -8.96 1.60 -28.09
C ILE A 920 -9.96 1.04 -29.13
N PRO A 921 -10.09 -0.29 -29.28
CA PRO A 921 -11.10 -0.91 -30.15
C PRO A 921 -12.49 -0.88 -29.51
N GLU A 922 -13.53 -1.09 -30.30
CA GLU A 922 -14.91 -1.22 -29.80
C GLU A 922 -15.09 -2.54 -29.03
N ASP A 923 -14.61 -3.66 -29.59
CA ASP A 923 -14.60 -4.98 -28.95
C ASP A 923 -13.39 -5.17 -28.01
N LEU A 924 -13.50 -4.61 -26.80
CA LEU A 924 -12.52 -4.84 -25.72
C LEU A 924 -12.71 -6.20 -25.04
N SER A 925 -11.80 -7.14 -25.30
CA SER A 925 -11.68 -8.38 -24.54
C SER A 925 -10.91 -8.17 -23.22
N PRO A 926 -11.19 -8.97 -22.16
CA PRO A 926 -10.28 -9.06 -21.02
C PRO A 926 -8.89 -9.47 -21.50
N ARG A 927 -7.86 -8.74 -21.07
CA ARG A 927 -6.44 -8.92 -21.40
C ARG A 927 -5.99 -8.52 -22.83
N HIS A 928 -6.80 -7.78 -23.57
CA HIS A 928 -6.49 -7.31 -24.93
C HIS A 928 -5.15 -6.54 -25.06
N GLU A 929 -4.41 -6.77 -26.15
CA GLU A 929 -3.19 -6.04 -26.49
C GLU A 929 -3.49 -4.67 -27.13
N LEU A 930 -3.30 -3.59 -26.39
CA LEU A 930 -3.54 -2.23 -26.91
C LEU A 930 -2.25 -1.59 -27.45
N THR A 931 -2.35 -0.92 -28.61
CA THR A 931 -1.24 -0.21 -29.25
C THR A 931 -1.06 1.20 -28.67
N VAL A 932 0.13 1.48 -28.12
CA VAL A 932 0.56 2.84 -27.75
C VAL A 932 1.57 3.40 -28.76
N LYS A 933 1.25 4.53 -29.38
CA LYS A 933 2.11 5.29 -30.29
C LYS A 933 2.73 6.47 -29.55
N SER A 934 4.05 6.66 -29.62
CA SER A 934 4.75 7.79 -29.00
C SER A 934 5.44 8.69 -30.02
N ARG A 935 5.26 10.01 -29.89
CA ARG A 935 5.85 11.03 -30.78
C ARG A 935 6.79 11.94 -29.99
N ARG A 936 8.09 11.85 -30.30
CA ARG A 936 9.15 12.69 -29.70
C ARG A 936 9.16 14.10 -30.30
N TYR A 937 9.54 15.10 -29.50
CA TYR A 937 9.73 16.48 -29.97
C TYR A 937 11.04 17.03 -29.40
N ASP A 938 12.13 16.83 -30.16
CA ASP A 938 13.43 17.46 -29.93
C ASP A 938 14.08 17.76 -31.29
N SER A 939 14.76 18.89 -31.39
CA SER A 939 15.45 19.39 -32.58
C SER A 939 16.98 19.33 -32.45
N ARG A 940 17.51 18.67 -31.40
CA ARG A 940 18.96 18.53 -31.14
C ARG A 940 19.48 17.10 -31.01
N THR A 941 18.63 16.09 -31.16
CA THR A 941 19.03 14.67 -31.15
C THR A 941 18.63 13.97 -32.44
N THR A 942 19.27 14.33 -33.55
CA THR A 942 18.96 13.80 -34.90
C THR A 942 20.23 13.38 -35.63
N ILE A 943 20.68 12.17 -35.35
CA ILE A 943 21.49 11.30 -36.23
C ILE A 943 20.73 9.97 -36.25
N PHE A 944 20.64 9.29 -37.39
CA PHE A 944 19.75 8.13 -37.60
C PHE A 944 18.23 8.45 -37.61
N SER A 945 17.80 9.38 -38.48
CA SER A 945 16.63 9.18 -39.38
C SER A 945 16.38 10.45 -40.21
N PRO A 946 16.56 10.45 -41.54
CA PRO A 946 15.87 11.43 -42.37
C PRO A 946 14.37 11.17 -42.30
N GLU A 947 13.59 12.22 -42.06
CA GLU A 947 12.13 12.21 -41.83
C GLU A 947 11.66 11.53 -40.52
N GLY A 948 11.10 12.35 -39.61
CA GLY A 948 10.68 11.92 -38.27
C GLY A 948 9.31 11.24 -38.22
N LYS A 949 9.21 10.00 -38.71
CA LYS A 949 8.04 9.12 -38.56
C LYS A 949 8.36 7.84 -37.76
N PHE A 950 8.78 8.01 -36.51
CA PHE A 950 8.94 6.88 -35.58
C PHE A 950 7.57 6.31 -35.16
N TYR A 951 7.05 5.36 -35.93
CA TYR A 951 5.89 4.55 -35.55
C TYR A 951 6.32 3.43 -34.59
N PHE A 952 6.50 3.76 -33.32
CA PHE A 952 6.53 2.73 -32.28
C PHE A 952 5.13 2.13 -32.13
N MET A 953 5.04 0.81 -32.29
CA MET A 953 3.80 0.02 -32.19
C MET A 953 3.96 -1.00 -31.08
N TYR A 954 3.74 -0.56 -29.83
CA TYR A 954 3.86 -1.41 -28.65
C TYR A 954 2.54 -2.13 -28.34
N SER A 955 2.50 -3.45 -28.45
CA SER A 955 1.39 -4.29 -27.94
C SER A 955 1.46 -4.39 -26.41
N ILE A 956 0.44 -3.92 -25.69
CA ILE A 956 0.39 -4.03 -24.21
C ILE A 956 -0.34 -5.32 -23.79
N ASN A 957 0.40 -6.43 -23.69
CA ASN A 957 -0.15 -7.76 -23.36
C ASN A 957 -0.38 -7.94 -21.86
N VAL A 958 -1.62 -8.26 -21.46
CA VAL A 958 -1.94 -8.65 -20.07
C VAL A 958 -1.74 -10.17 -19.84
N GLY A 959 -0.52 -10.62 -20.13
CA GLY A 959 0.00 -11.95 -19.82
C GLY A 959 -0.34 -13.12 -20.76
N GLY A 960 0.27 -13.14 -21.95
CA GLY A 960 1.43 -14.03 -22.18
C GLY A 960 1.39 -15.03 -23.34
N ARG A 961 2.50 -15.09 -24.11
CA ARG A 961 3.16 -16.29 -24.71
C ARG A 961 4.35 -15.89 -25.64
N LEU A 962 5.51 -15.55 -25.08
CA LEU A 962 6.72 -15.21 -25.89
C LEU A 962 7.52 -16.44 -26.38
N TYR A 963 7.51 -17.54 -25.62
CA TYR A 963 8.48 -18.65 -25.70
C TYR A 963 8.77 -19.24 -27.09
N GLN A 964 7.79 -19.26 -28.00
CA GLN A 964 7.98 -19.81 -29.36
C GLN A 964 8.65 -18.83 -30.33
N VAL A 965 8.57 -17.52 -30.08
CA VAL A 965 9.27 -16.49 -30.85
C VAL A 965 10.71 -16.35 -30.33
N GLU A 966 10.91 -16.45 -29.02
CA GLU A 966 12.24 -16.51 -28.38
C GLU A 966 13.08 -17.67 -28.98
N TYR A 967 12.52 -18.87 -29.03
CA TYR A 967 13.16 -20.04 -29.66
C TYR A 967 13.42 -19.87 -31.17
N ALA A 968 12.56 -19.13 -31.88
CA ALA A 968 12.78 -18.78 -33.29
C ALA A 968 13.88 -17.72 -33.48
N MET A 969 14.15 -16.91 -32.47
CA MET A 969 15.26 -15.94 -32.45
C MET A 969 16.61 -16.57 -32.07
N GLU A 970 16.64 -17.57 -31.18
CA GLU A 970 17.87 -18.35 -30.89
C GLU A 970 18.46 -18.98 -32.17
N ALA A 971 17.60 -19.49 -33.06
CA ALA A 971 18.02 -20.03 -34.36
C ALA A 971 18.75 -19.01 -35.27
N ILE A 972 18.52 -17.70 -35.08
CA ILE A 972 19.22 -16.63 -35.79
C ILE A 972 20.58 -16.37 -35.15
N GLY A 973 20.66 -16.36 -33.81
CA GLY A 973 21.93 -16.23 -33.08
C GLY A 973 22.95 -17.31 -33.46
N HIS A 974 22.50 -18.51 -33.81
CA HIS A 974 23.36 -19.59 -34.30
C HIS A 974 23.74 -19.50 -35.78
N ALA A 975 23.21 -18.57 -36.58
CA ALA A 975 23.48 -18.44 -38.01
C ALA A 975 24.67 -17.50 -38.32
N GLY A 976 25.30 -17.68 -39.49
CA GLY A 976 26.38 -16.80 -39.95
C GLY A 976 25.96 -15.32 -40.06
N THR A 977 26.92 -14.43 -39.80
CA THR A 977 26.78 -12.97 -39.75
C THR A 977 26.33 -12.41 -41.11
N CYS A 978 25.26 -11.61 -41.15
CA CYS A 978 24.82 -10.92 -42.38
C CYS A 978 24.61 -9.42 -42.10
N LEU A 979 25.32 -8.55 -42.81
CA LEU A 979 25.25 -7.09 -42.66
C LEU A 979 24.76 -6.41 -43.93
N GLY A 980 24.20 -5.21 -43.77
CA GLY A 980 23.82 -4.32 -44.86
C GLY A 980 24.24 -2.88 -44.60
N ILE A 981 24.65 -2.18 -45.67
CA ILE A 981 25.08 -0.77 -45.63
C ILE A 981 24.45 -0.02 -46.81
N LEU A 982 23.86 1.14 -46.52
CA LEU A 982 23.33 2.09 -47.48
C LEU A 982 24.41 3.16 -47.77
N ALA A 983 24.84 3.27 -49.02
CA ALA A 983 25.71 4.34 -49.50
C ALA A 983 24.91 5.37 -50.32
N ASN A 984 25.53 6.50 -50.63
CA ASN A 984 24.91 7.55 -51.45
C ASN A 984 24.65 7.09 -52.90
N ASP A 985 25.48 6.18 -53.41
CA ASP A 985 25.58 5.71 -54.79
C ASP A 985 25.15 4.24 -55.00
N GLY A 986 24.77 3.54 -53.93
CA GLY A 986 24.28 2.17 -54.00
C GLY A 986 23.95 1.55 -52.64
N VAL A 987 23.54 0.28 -52.65
CA VAL A 987 23.33 -0.54 -51.46
C VAL A 987 24.26 -1.74 -51.49
N LEU A 988 24.66 -2.20 -50.31
CA LEU A 988 25.54 -3.34 -50.10
C LEU A 988 24.90 -4.32 -49.10
N LEU A 989 24.89 -5.62 -49.44
CA LEU A 989 24.71 -6.73 -48.51
C LEU A 989 25.98 -7.58 -48.50
N ALA A 990 26.44 -7.98 -47.32
CA ALA A 990 27.57 -8.89 -47.15
C ALA A 990 27.25 -9.96 -46.08
N ALA A 991 27.56 -11.22 -46.37
CA ALA A 991 27.12 -12.36 -45.56
C ALA A 991 28.20 -13.45 -45.41
N GLU A 992 28.28 -14.00 -44.20
CA GLU A 992 29.16 -15.11 -43.84
C GLU A 992 28.61 -16.43 -44.39
N ARG A 993 29.37 -17.06 -45.29
CA ARG A 993 29.19 -18.45 -45.72
C ARG A 993 30.03 -19.36 -44.82
N ARG A 994 29.38 -20.31 -44.14
CA ARG A 994 30.08 -21.38 -43.41
C ARG A 994 30.53 -22.45 -44.39
N ASN A 995 31.76 -22.95 -44.23
CA ASN A 995 32.29 -24.01 -45.08
C ASN A 995 31.45 -25.28 -44.96
N ILE A 996 30.88 -25.70 -46.09
CA ILE A 996 30.25 -27.00 -46.26
C ILE A 996 31.35 -28.06 -46.47
N HIS A 997 31.14 -29.27 -45.95
CA HIS A 997 32.15 -30.34 -46.01
C HIS A 997 32.42 -30.79 -47.46
N LYS A 998 33.68 -31.12 -47.80
CA LYS A 998 34.13 -31.57 -49.14
C LYS A 998 33.56 -32.92 -49.64
N LEU A 999 32.47 -33.38 -49.05
CA LEU A 999 31.72 -34.59 -49.43
C LEU A 999 30.27 -34.26 -49.87
N LEU A 1000 29.89 -32.99 -49.83
CA LEU A 1000 28.63 -32.50 -50.37
C LEU A 1000 28.86 -31.91 -51.76
N ASP A 1001 27.93 -32.20 -52.66
CA ASP A 1001 28.00 -31.89 -54.09
C ASP A 1001 27.93 -30.36 -54.34
N GLU A 1002 28.72 -29.87 -55.31
CA GLU A 1002 28.81 -28.44 -55.67
C GLU A 1002 27.47 -27.89 -56.19
N VAL A 1003 26.52 -28.74 -56.56
CA VAL A 1003 25.15 -28.36 -56.93
C VAL A 1003 24.37 -27.76 -55.73
N PHE A 1004 24.76 -28.04 -54.48
CA PHE A 1004 24.03 -27.65 -53.27
C PHE A 1004 24.72 -26.55 -52.43
N PHE A 1005 25.29 -25.53 -53.08
CA PHE A 1005 25.74 -24.32 -52.36
C PHE A 1005 24.57 -23.64 -51.61
N SER A 1006 24.73 -23.39 -50.31
CA SER A 1006 23.78 -22.56 -49.56
C SER A 1006 23.99 -21.08 -49.91
N GLU A 1007 23.20 -20.56 -50.85
CA GLU A 1007 23.14 -19.12 -51.14
C GLU A 1007 22.86 -18.36 -49.84
N LYS A 1008 23.59 -17.26 -49.60
CA LYS A 1008 23.30 -16.33 -48.51
C LYS A 1008 22.63 -15.06 -48.97
N ILE A 1009 22.73 -14.72 -50.26
CA ILE A 1009 22.07 -13.55 -50.86
C ILE A 1009 21.19 -14.00 -52.04
N TYR A 1010 19.89 -13.79 -51.89
CA TYR A 1010 18.85 -14.22 -52.81
C TYR A 1010 18.32 -13.03 -53.63
N LYS A 1011 18.40 -13.10 -54.96
CA LYS A 1011 17.69 -12.15 -55.83
C LYS A 1011 16.17 -12.40 -55.77
N LEU A 1012 15.40 -11.34 -55.59
CA LEU A 1012 13.93 -11.39 -55.46
C LEU A 1012 13.23 -10.93 -56.76
N ASN A 1013 13.67 -9.79 -57.30
CA ASN A 1013 13.32 -9.29 -58.63
C ASN A 1013 14.53 -8.50 -59.19
N ASP A 1014 14.38 -7.71 -60.25
CA ASP A 1014 15.51 -6.92 -60.80
C ASP A 1014 15.92 -5.72 -59.94
N ASP A 1015 15.02 -5.25 -59.06
CA ASP A 1015 15.20 -4.06 -58.23
C ASP A 1015 15.50 -4.37 -56.74
N MET A 1016 15.42 -5.65 -56.31
CA MET A 1016 15.59 -6.08 -54.92
C MET A 1016 16.28 -7.46 -54.77
N ALA A 1017 17.09 -7.57 -53.71
CA ALA A 1017 17.64 -8.83 -53.19
C ALA A 1017 17.67 -8.83 -51.65
N CYS A 1018 17.78 -10.00 -51.03
CA CYS A 1018 17.88 -10.12 -49.58
C CYS A 1018 18.95 -11.11 -49.11
N SER A 1019 19.49 -10.91 -47.90
CA SER A 1019 20.42 -11.84 -47.24
C SER A 1019 19.81 -12.43 -45.97
N VAL A 1020 20.07 -13.71 -45.69
CA VAL A 1020 19.31 -14.48 -44.68
C VAL A 1020 20.17 -15.04 -43.53
N ALA A 1021 19.71 -14.82 -42.29
CA ALA A 1021 20.28 -15.41 -41.09
C ALA A 1021 19.19 -16.17 -40.30
N GLY A 1022 19.42 -17.46 -40.08
CA GLY A 1022 18.48 -18.40 -39.47
C GLY A 1022 18.38 -19.69 -40.28
N ILE A 1023 17.22 -20.36 -40.19
CA ILE A 1023 16.94 -21.65 -40.80
C ILE A 1023 16.80 -21.53 -42.33
N THR A 1024 17.61 -22.29 -43.08
CA THR A 1024 17.66 -22.21 -44.56
C THR A 1024 16.40 -22.74 -45.26
N SER A 1025 15.68 -23.71 -44.70
CA SER A 1025 14.38 -24.14 -45.25
C SER A 1025 13.34 -23.02 -45.17
N ASP A 1026 13.30 -22.32 -44.04
CA ASP A 1026 12.39 -21.19 -43.81
C ASP A 1026 12.75 -20.03 -44.74
N ALA A 1027 14.05 -19.77 -44.94
CA ALA A 1027 14.55 -18.80 -45.92
C ALA A 1027 14.07 -19.13 -47.35
N ASN A 1028 14.28 -20.38 -47.81
CA ASN A 1028 13.90 -20.80 -49.16
C ASN A 1028 12.39 -20.65 -49.42
N VAL A 1029 11.54 -21.02 -48.46
CA VAL A 1029 10.08 -20.82 -48.55
C VAL A 1029 9.74 -19.33 -48.67
N LEU A 1030 10.23 -18.50 -47.74
CA LEU A 1030 9.92 -17.08 -47.71
C LEU A 1030 10.46 -16.30 -48.92
N THR A 1031 11.65 -16.66 -49.45
CA THR A 1031 12.20 -16.04 -50.68
C THR A 1031 11.42 -16.41 -51.93
N ASN A 1032 10.81 -17.58 -51.99
CA ASN A 1032 9.96 -17.97 -53.12
C ASN A 1032 8.59 -17.30 -53.05
N GLU A 1033 8.01 -17.11 -51.86
CA GLU A 1033 6.81 -16.26 -51.70
C GLU A 1033 7.09 -14.80 -52.06
N LEU A 1034 8.22 -14.21 -51.62
CA LEU A 1034 8.65 -12.86 -52.04
C LEU A 1034 8.71 -12.73 -53.58
N ARG A 1035 9.35 -13.70 -54.26
CA ARG A 1035 9.42 -13.75 -55.74
C ARG A 1035 8.03 -13.82 -56.37
N LEU A 1036 7.13 -14.64 -55.80
CA LEU A 1036 5.78 -14.85 -56.29
C LEU A 1036 4.90 -13.60 -56.10
N ILE A 1037 5.00 -12.91 -54.95
CA ILE A 1037 4.32 -11.64 -54.67
C ILE A 1037 4.79 -10.56 -55.66
N ALA A 1038 6.10 -10.40 -55.85
CA ALA A 1038 6.67 -9.42 -56.77
C ALA A 1038 6.24 -9.64 -58.22
N GLN A 1039 6.19 -10.90 -58.69
CA GLN A 1039 5.74 -11.24 -60.04
C GLN A 1039 4.23 -11.04 -60.23
N ARG A 1040 3.40 -11.37 -59.22
CA ARG A 1040 1.95 -11.07 -59.25
C ARG A 1040 1.70 -9.57 -59.36
N TYR A 1041 2.40 -8.76 -58.56
CA TYR A 1041 2.27 -7.30 -58.58
C TYR A 1041 2.68 -6.72 -59.94
N LEU A 1042 3.83 -7.15 -60.48
CA LEU A 1042 4.31 -6.72 -61.80
C LEU A 1042 3.32 -7.07 -62.92
N LEU A 1043 2.71 -8.27 -62.87
CA LEU A 1043 1.69 -8.68 -63.84
C LEU A 1043 0.40 -7.84 -63.71
N GLN A 1044 -0.04 -7.54 -62.48
CA GLN A 1044 -1.29 -6.85 -62.20
C GLN A 1044 -1.22 -5.33 -62.46
N TYR A 1045 -0.11 -4.69 -62.08
CA TYR A 1045 0.05 -3.23 -62.11
C TYR A 1045 1.00 -2.73 -63.22
N GLN A 1046 1.70 -3.64 -63.92
CA GLN A 1046 2.68 -3.33 -64.98
C GLN A 1046 3.86 -2.47 -64.51
N GLU A 1047 4.13 -2.45 -63.21
CA GLU A 1047 5.32 -1.83 -62.61
C GLU A 1047 5.90 -2.65 -61.44
N PRO A 1048 7.20 -2.49 -61.11
CA PRO A 1048 7.80 -3.18 -59.96
C PRO A 1048 7.12 -2.79 -58.64
N ILE A 1049 6.96 -3.76 -57.75
CA ILE A 1049 6.46 -3.54 -56.39
C ILE A 1049 7.41 -2.62 -55.59
N PRO A 1050 6.92 -1.58 -54.88
CA PRO A 1050 7.73 -0.74 -54.01
C PRO A 1050 8.45 -1.54 -52.92
N CYS A 1051 9.64 -1.09 -52.52
CA CYS A 1051 10.52 -1.88 -51.65
C CYS A 1051 9.86 -2.21 -50.30
N GLU A 1052 9.22 -1.22 -49.68
CA GLU A 1052 8.50 -1.38 -48.42
C GLU A 1052 7.34 -2.38 -48.54
N GLN A 1053 6.49 -2.26 -49.57
CA GLN A 1053 5.31 -3.11 -49.74
C GLN A 1053 5.65 -4.60 -49.85
N LEU A 1054 6.76 -4.95 -50.50
CA LEU A 1054 7.22 -6.33 -50.60
C LEU A 1054 7.73 -6.88 -49.26
N VAL A 1055 8.35 -6.03 -48.42
CA VAL A 1055 8.78 -6.39 -47.06
C VAL A 1055 7.55 -6.56 -46.15
N THR A 1056 6.60 -5.62 -46.17
CA THR A 1056 5.36 -5.69 -45.38
C THR A 1056 4.60 -6.97 -45.67
N ALA A 1057 4.35 -7.31 -46.94
CA ALA A 1057 3.57 -8.47 -47.33
C ALA A 1057 4.16 -9.80 -46.81
N LEU A 1058 5.49 -9.93 -46.69
CA LEU A 1058 6.11 -11.10 -46.06
C LEU A 1058 6.00 -11.06 -44.54
N CYS A 1059 6.05 -9.88 -43.94
CA CYS A 1059 5.95 -9.71 -42.50
C CYS A 1059 4.55 -10.06 -41.99
N ASP A 1060 3.50 -9.72 -42.76
CA ASP A 1060 2.13 -10.17 -42.51
C ASP A 1060 2.03 -11.72 -42.56
N ILE A 1061 2.69 -12.36 -43.53
CA ILE A 1061 2.79 -13.83 -43.62
C ILE A 1061 3.51 -14.43 -42.39
N LYS A 1062 4.61 -13.83 -41.94
CA LYS A 1062 5.30 -14.26 -40.72
C LYS A 1062 4.41 -14.11 -39.48
N GLN A 1063 3.71 -12.98 -39.34
CA GLN A 1063 2.81 -12.70 -38.22
C GLN A 1063 1.60 -13.67 -38.20
N ALA A 1064 1.09 -14.08 -39.36
CA ALA A 1064 0.07 -15.12 -39.47
C ALA A 1064 0.55 -16.54 -39.05
N TYR A 1065 1.84 -16.71 -38.75
CA TYR A 1065 2.42 -17.92 -38.15
C TYR A 1065 2.81 -17.75 -36.67
N THR A 1066 2.66 -16.55 -36.09
CA THR A 1066 2.72 -16.31 -34.63
C THR A 1066 1.32 -16.18 -34.01
N GLN A 1067 0.32 -15.72 -34.76
CA GLN A 1067 -1.05 -15.47 -34.27
C GLN A 1067 -1.93 -16.72 -34.09
N PHE A 1068 -1.68 -17.82 -34.83
CA PHE A 1068 -2.57 -19.00 -34.85
C PHE A 1068 -1.92 -20.24 -34.25
N GLY A 1069 -2.59 -20.86 -33.27
CA GLY A 1069 -2.16 -22.11 -32.65
C GLY A 1069 -2.03 -23.27 -33.64
N GLY A 1070 -1.01 -24.10 -33.45
CA GLY A 1070 -0.70 -25.24 -34.34
C GLY A 1070 0.27 -24.91 -35.49
N LYS A 1071 0.66 -23.63 -35.66
CA LYS A 1071 1.75 -23.23 -36.57
C LYS A 1071 3.05 -22.99 -35.78
N ARG A 1072 4.20 -23.09 -36.46
CA ARG A 1072 5.52 -22.71 -35.93
C ARG A 1072 5.96 -21.39 -36.55
N PRO A 1073 6.47 -20.40 -35.78
CA PRO A 1073 7.11 -19.21 -36.33
C PRO A 1073 8.34 -19.55 -37.20
N PHE A 1074 8.58 -18.77 -38.26
CA PHE A 1074 9.73 -18.95 -39.14
C PHE A 1074 11.02 -18.48 -38.46
N GLY A 1075 12.00 -19.38 -38.29
CA GLY A 1075 13.25 -19.12 -37.56
C GLY A 1075 14.30 -18.39 -38.39
N VAL A 1076 13.93 -17.27 -39.04
CA VAL A 1076 14.81 -16.55 -39.98
C VAL A 1076 14.55 -15.04 -40.03
N SER A 1077 15.64 -14.28 -39.87
CA SER A 1077 15.70 -12.85 -40.18
C SER A 1077 16.22 -12.63 -41.60
N LEU A 1078 15.76 -11.56 -42.23
CA LEU A 1078 16.16 -11.14 -43.56
C LEU A 1078 16.63 -9.68 -43.52
N LEU A 1079 17.71 -9.36 -44.24
CA LEU A 1079 18.04 -8.00 -44.65
C LEU A 1079 17.75 -7.86 -46.14
N TYR A 1080 17.16 -6.74 -46.57
CA TYR A 1080 16.77 -6.48 -47.96
C TYR A 1080 17.50 -5.26 -48.47
N MET A 1081 18.13 -5.34 -49.64
CA MET A 1081 18.54 -4.18 -50.41
C MET A 1081 17.59 -3.98 -51.59
N GLY A 1082 17.22 -2.73 -51.85
CA GLY A 1082 16.33 -2.39 -52.95
C GLY A 1082 16.57 -1.00 -53.52
N TRP A 1083 15.99 -0.73 -54.69
CA TRP A 1083 15.81 0.61 -55.23
C TRP A 1083 14.39 0.77 -55.79
N ASP A 1084 13.75 1.91 -55.54
CA ASP A 1084 12.55 2.30 -56.29
C ASP A 1084 12.52 3.79 -56.65
N LYS A 1085 11.55 4.13 -57.51
CA LYS A 1085 11.37 5.47 -58.09
C LYS A 1085 10.93 6.56 -57.10
N HIS A 1086 10.54 6.20 -55.87
CA HIS A 1086 10.03 7.14 -54.87
C HIS A 1086 11.05 7.46 -53.78
N TYR A 1087 11.68 6.43 -53.22
CA TYR A 1087 12.60 6.57 -52.07
C TYR A 1087 14.05 6.25 -52.43
N GLY A 1088 14.32 5.83 -53.68
CA GLY A 1088 15.66 5.53 -54.15
C GLY A 1088 16.23 4.27 -53.49
N PHE A 1089 17.53 4.31 -53.20
CA PHE A 1089 18.25 3.21 -52.54
C PHE A 1089 17.75 2.99 -51.11
N GLN A 1090 17.40 1.75 -50.79
CA GLN A 1090 16.78 1.37 -49.51
C GLN A 1090 17.42 0.09 -48.94
N LEU A 1091 17.47 0.02 -47.61
CA LEU A 1091 17.92 -1.13 -46.84
C LEU A 1091 16.87 -1.39 -45.74
N TYR A 1092 16.33 -2.60 -45.69
CA TYR A 1092 15.34 -3.02 -44.68
C TYR A 1092 15.83 -4.26 -43.91
N GLN A 1093 15.22 -4.52 -42.75
CA GLN A 1093 15.35 -5.75 -41.97
C GLN A 1093 13.95 -6.29 -41.64
N SER A 1094 13.76 -7.62 -41.56
CA SER A 1094 12.64 -8.22 -40.83
C SER A 1094 13.03 -9.44 -40.00
N ASP A 1095 12.27 -9.73 -38.93
CA ASP A 1095 12.56 -10.77 -37.92
C ASP A 1095 11.49 -11.90 -37.87
N PRO A 1096 11.60 -12.93 -37.01
CA PRO A 1096 10.62 -14.03 -36.91
C PRO A 1096 9.20 -13.62 -36.48
N SER A 1097 9.04 -12.48 -35.80
CA SER A 1097 7.76 -12.05 -35.22
C SER A 1097 6.84 -11.37 -36.25
N GLY A 1098 7.39 -10.93 -37.37
CA GLY A 1098 6.73 -10.06 -38.35
C GLY A 1098 7.06 -8.57 -38.17
N ASN A 1099 8.01 -8.21 -37.31
CA ASN A 1099 8.52 -6.83 -37.29
C ASN A 1099 9.47 -6.58 -38.46
N TYR A 1100 9.43 -5.35 -38.99
CA TYR A 1100 10.39 -4.85 -39.97
C TYR A 1100 10.72 -3.37 -39.75
N GLY A 1101 11.83 -2.91 -40.35
CA GLY A 1101 12.23 -1.51 -40.31
C GLY A 1101 13.31 -1.19 -41.34
N GLY A 1102 13.38 0.08 -41.75
CA GLY A 1102 14.40 0.62 -42.64
C GLY A 1102 15.66 1.05 -41.88
N TRP A 1103 16.84 0.91 -42.51
CA TRP A 1103 18.15 1.12 -41.89
C TRP A 1103 19.11 1.89 -42.81
N LYS A 1104 20.13 2.52 -42.22
CA LYS A 1104 21.31 3.07 -42.94
C LYS A 1104 22.49 2.13 -42.92
N ALA A 1105 22.74 1.46 -41.79
CA ALA A 1105 23.59 0.28 -41.69
C ALA A 1105 23.08 -0.59 -40.54
N THR A 1106 23.11 -1.92 -40.70
CA THR A 1106 22.66 -2.88 -39.67
C THR A 1106 23.23 -4.29 -39.90
N CYS A 1107 23.06 -5.19 -38.93
CA CYS A 1107 23.53 -6.57 -38.99
C CYS A 1107 22.55 -7.54 -38.28
N ILE A 1108 22.41 -8.75 -38.82
CA ILE A 1108 21.67 -9.87 -38.24
C ILE A 1108 22.57 -11.13 -38.18
N GLY A 1109 22.12 -12.17 -37.47
CA GLY A 1109 22.90 -13.39 -37.24
C GLY A 1109 23.78 -13.33 -36.00
N ASN A 1110 24.71 -14.27 -35.90
CA ASN A 1110 25.72 -14.32 -34.84
C ASN A 1110 26.54 -13.02 -34.75
N ASN A 1111 27.03 -12.68 -33.56
CA ASN A 1111 27.82 -11.47 -33.25
C ASN A 1111 27.26 -10.12 -33.76
N SER A 1112 25.99 -10.08 -34.18
CA SER A 1112 25.32 -8.90 -34.76
C SER A 1112 25.34 -7.68 -33.82
N ALA A 1113 25.29 -7.87 -32.50
CA ALA A 1113 25.44 -6.78 -31.53
C ALA A 1113 26.81 -6.08 -31.62
N ALA A 1114 27.89 -6.84 -31.79
CA ALA A 1114 29.24 -6.31 -31.98
C ALA A 1114 29.40 -5.67 -33.37
N ALA A 1115 28.85 -6.30 -34.42
CA ALA A 1115 28.82 -5.75 -35.76
C ALA A 1115 28.10 -4.39 -35.82
N VAL A 1116 26.90 -4.28 -35.23
CA VAL A 1116 26.13 -3.04 -35.13
C VAL A 1116 26.87 -1.97 -34.30
N SER A 1117 27.64 -2.37 -33.28
CA SER A 1117 28.48 -1.43 -32.52
C SER A 1117 29.59 -0.82 -33.38
N MET A 1118 30.30 -1.64 -34.16
CA MET A 1118 31.34 -1.17 -35.10
C MET A 1118 30.75 -0.33 -36.24
N LEU A 1119 29.62 -0.76 -36.83
CA LEU A 1119 28.89 0.03 -37.83
C LEU A 1119 28.48 1.41 -37.28
N LYS A 1120 27.99 1.50 -36.04
CA LYS A 1120 27.66 2.79 -35.39
C LYS A 1120 28.87 3.69 -35.12
N GLN A 1121 30.07 3.14 -35.04
CA GLN A 1121 31.31 3.91 -34.81
C GLN A 1121 31.93 4.42 -36.12
N ASP A 1122 31.93 3.60 -37.17
CA ASP A 1122 32.64 3.87 -38.41
C ASP A 1122 31.74 4.39 -39.56
N PHE A 1123 30.42 4.16 -39.51
CA PHE A 1123 29.50 4.67 -40.54
C PHE A 1123 29.31 6.18 -40.44
N LYS A 1124 29.39 6.86 -41.58
CA LYS A 1124 29.13 8.29 -41.71
C LYS A 1124 27.97 8.56 -42.65
N GLU A 1125 26.87 9.06 -42.11
CA GLU A 1125 25.70 9.48 -42.89
C GLU A 1125 26.06 10.66 -43.81
N GLY A 1126 25.75 10.54 -45.11
CA GLY A 1126 26.06 11.55 -46.13
C GLY A 1126 27.48 11.52 -46.72
N GLU A 1127 28.49 10.95 -46.03
CA GLU A 1127 29.85 10.79 -46.57
C GLU A 1127 30.13 9.40 -47.20
N MET A 1128 29.25 8.41 -46.96
CA MET A 1128 29.47 7.02 -47.37
C MET A 1128 29.29 6.79 -48.89
N THR A 1129 30.37 6.48 -49.59
CA THR A 1129 30.35 5.91 -50.95
C THR A 1129 30.35 4.38 -50.91
N LEU A 1130 29.94 3.73 -52.00
CA LEU A 1130 29.89 2.27 -52.11
C LEU A 1130 31.27 1.61 -51.91
N GLU A 1131 32.36 2.25 -52.34
CA GLU A 1131 33.72 1.76 -52.08
C GLU A 1131 34.08 1.83 -50.59
N SER A 1132 33.75 2.92 -49.90
CA SER A 1132 33.93 3.03 -48.45
C SER A 1132 33.02 2.07 -47.66
N ALA A 1133 31.81 1.79 -48.17
CA ALA A 1133 30.92 0.79 -47.60
C ALA A 1133 31.47 -0.64 -47.75
N LEU A 1134 32.08 -0.97 -48.90
CA LEU A 1134 32.76 -2.26 -49.12
C LEU A 1134 33.95 -2.44 -48.16
N ALA A 1135 34.78 -1.41 -47.98
CA ALA A 1135 35.88 -1.44 -47.01
C ALA A 1135 35.38 -1.62 -45.57
N LEU A 1136 34.29 -0.92 -45.19
CA LEU A 1136 33.67 -1.06 -43.87
C LEU A 1136 33.05 -2.46 -43.66
N ALA A 1137 32.38 -3.02 -44.66
CA ALA A 1137 31.83 -4.39 -44.59
C ALA A 1137 32.91 -5.44 -44.34
N VAL A 1138 34.04 -5.34 -45.07
CA VAL A 1138 35.21 -6.22 -44.87
C VAL A 1138 35.80 -6.03 -43.46
N LYS A 1139 35.97 -4.78 -43.01
CA LYS A 1139 36.46 -4.46 -41.66
C LYS A 1139 35.59 -5.06 -40.55
N VAL A 1140 34.27 -5.00 -40.68
CA VAL A 1140 33.33 -5.55 -39.68
C VAL A 1140 33.39 -7.07 -39.68
N LEU A 1141 33.27 -7.73 -40.83
CA LEU A 1141 33.30 -9.19 -40.92
C LEU A 1141 34.64 -9.79 -40.43
N ASN A 1142 35.76 -9.13 -40.74
CA ASN A 1142 37.10 -9.53 -40.24
C ASN A 1142 37.17 -9.54 -38.69
N LYS A 1143 36.31 -8.79 -38.01
CA LYS A 1143 36.31 -8.61 -36.54
C LYS A 1143 35.14 -9.28 -35.82
N THR A 1144 34.22 -9.92 -36.55
CA THR A 1144 33.06 -10.63 -35.95
C THR A 1144 32.97 -12.12 -36.29
N MET A 1145 33.89 -12.67 -37.09
CA MET A 1145 33.98 -14.11 -37.35
C MET A 1145 34.79 -14.83 -36.25
N ASP A 1146 34.18 -15.80 -35.56
CA ASP A 1146 34.64 -16.26 -34.24
C ASP A 1146 36.04 -16.91 -34.14
N VAL A 1147 36.53 -17.60 -35.19
CA VAL A 1147 37.78 -18.40 -35.09
C VAL A 1147 38.67 -18.39 -36.34
N SER A 1148 38.20 -17.92 -37.49
CA SER A 1148 38.91 -18.17 -38.77
C SER A 1148 39.18 -16.90 -39.56
N LYS A 1149 40.42 -16.74 -40.06
CA LYS A 1149 40.79 -15.63 -40.95
C LYS A 1149 39.79 -15.51 -42.12
N LEU A 1150 39.42 -14.26 -42.40
CA LEU A 1150 38.57 -13.87 -43.53
C LEU A 1150 39.17 -14.40 -44.85
N SER A 1151 38.34 -15.01 -45.68
CA SER A 1151 38.71 -15.50 -47.02
C SER A 1151 37.52 -15.40 -47.96
N ALA A 1152 37.77 -15.20 -49.26
CA ALA A 1152 36.71 -14.95 -50.24
C ALA A 1152 35.70 -16.11 -50.37
N GLU A 1153 36.12 -17.35 -50.15
CA GLU A 1153 35.23 -18.53 -50.12
C GLU A 1153 34.14 -18.44 -49.03
N LYS A 1154 34.41 -17.71 -47.94
CA LYS A 1154 33.55 -17.61 -46.74
C LYS A 1154 32.70 -16.34 -46.71
N VAL A 1155 32.77 -15.48 -47.73
CA VAL A 1155 32.03 -14.22 -47.75
C VAL A 1155 31.30 -14.07 -49.08
N GLU A 1156 29.99 -13.86 -49.00
CA GLU A 1156 29.17 -13.46 -50.12
C GLU A 1156 28.93 -11.95 -50.07
N ILE A 1157 29.22 -11.23 -51.15
CA ILE A 1157 29.06 -9.78 -51.23
C ILE A 1157 28.23 -9.45 -52.46
N ALA A 1158 27.16 -8.69 -52.28
CA ALA A 1158 26.32 -8.21 -53.38
C ALA A 1158 26.09 -6.71 -53.26
N THR A 1159 26.27 -5.99 -54.37
CA THR A 1159 25.95 -4.57 -54.48
C THR A 1159 24.76 -4.34 -55.40
N LEU A 1160 24.03 -3.25 -55.15
CA LEU A 1160 22.91 -2.80 -55.94
C LEU A 1160 23.16 -1.34 -56.34
N THR A 1161 23.27 -1.09 -57.65
CA THR A 1161 23.60 0.21 -58.24
C THR A 1161 22.64 0.57 -59.38
N ARG A 1162 22.80 1.77 -59.94
CA ARG A 1162 21.98 2.29 -61.05
C ARG A 1162 22.86 2.56 -62.27
N GLU A 1163 22.76 1.71 -63.30
CA GLU A 1163 23.47 1.89 -64.58
C GLU A 1163 22.45 2.24 -65.68
N ASN A 1164 22.73 3.30 -66.47
CA ASN A 1164 21.89 3.73 -67.60
C ASN A 1164 20.38 3.86 -67.27
N GLY A 1165 20.06 4.31 -66.05
CA GLY A 1165 18.68 4.48 -65.57
C GLY A 1165 17.96 3.18 -65.16
N LYS A 1166 18.65 2.04 -65.14
CA LYS A 1166 18.15 0.74 -64.65
C LYS A 1166 18.91 0.29 -63.41
N THR A 1167 18.23 -0.49 -62.57
CA THR A 1167 18.82 -1.10 -61.38
C THR A 1167 19.67 -2.31 -61.78
N LYS A 1168 20.79 -2.52 -61.10
CA LYS A 1168 21.70 -3.63 -61.36
C LYS A 1168 22.22 -4.22 -60.05
N ILE A 1169 21.85 -5.46 -59.80
CA ILE A 1169 22.33 -6.27 -58.68
C ILE A 1169 23.55 -7.07 -59.16
N LYS A 1170 24.71 -6.88 -58.52
CA LYS A 1170 25.96 -7.59 -58.82
C LYS A 1170 26.44 -8.32 -57.57
N VAL A 1171 26.41 -9.65 -57.60
CA VAL A 1171 27.21 -10.48 -56.66
C VAL A 1171 28.66 -10.43 -57.13
N LEU A 1172 29.60 -10.17 -56.21
CA LEU A 1172 31.03 -10.11 -56.51
C LEU A 1172 31.60 -11.52 -56.71
N LYS A 1173 32.51 -11.66 -57.67
CA LYS A 1173 33.26 -12.90 -57.90
C LYS A 1173 34.36 -13.06 -56.86
N LEU A 1174 34.77 -14.30 -56.56
CA LEU A 1174 35.80 -14.62 -55.56
C LEU A 1174 37.03 -13.70 -55.67
N LYS A 1175 37.61 -13.52 -56.86
CA LYS A 1175 38.78 -12.63 -57.09
C LYS A 1175 38.54 -11.17 -56.70
N GLU A 1176 37.33 -10.66 -56.87
CA GLU A 1176 36.98 -9.28 -56.50
C GLU A 1176 36.88 -9.14 -54.97
N VAL A 1177 36.45 -10.20 -54.27
CA VAL A 1177 36.44 -10.27 -52.81
C VAL A 1177 37.86 -10.48 -52.25
N GLU A 1178 38.70 -11.29 -52.90
CA GLU A 1178 40.13 -11.45 -52.55
C GLU A 1178 40.88 -10.12 -52.59
N GLU A 1179 40.65 -9.30 -53.62
CA GLU A 1179 41.23 -7.95 -53.70
C GLU A 1179 40.78 -7.04 -52.56
N LEU A 1180 39.48 -7.04 -52.21
CA LEU A 1180 38.96 -6.21 -51.12
C LEU A 1180 39.54 -6.61 -49.76
N ILE A 1181 39.66 -7.92 -49.49
CA ILE A 1181 40.30 -8.44 -48.27
C ILE A 1181 41.78 -8.02 -48.24
N LYS A 1182 42.50 -8.19 -49.36
CA LYS A 1182 43.92 -7.83 -49.44
C LYS A 1182 44.16 -6.32 -49.21
N ARG A 1183 43.34 -5.45 -49.80
CA ARG A 1183 43.41 -4.00 -49.58
C ARG A 1183 43.25 -3.67 -48.09
N HIS A 1184 42.28 -4.30 -47.41
CA HIS A 1184 42.06 -4.12 -45.98
C HIS A 1184 43.25 -4.58 -45.13
N GLU A 1185 43.85 -5.74 -45.42
CA GLU A 1185 45.06 -6.22 -44.73
C GLU A 1185 46.25 -5.25 -44.90
N GLU A 1186 46.44 -4.68 -46.10
CA GLU A 1186 47.47 -3.68 -46.37
C GLU A 1186 47.22 -2.35 -45.65
N GLU A 1187 45.97 -1.97 -45.40
CA GLU A 1187 45.60 -0.76 -44.65
C GLU A 1187 45.74 -0.95 -43.13
N GLU A 1188 45.28 -2.07 -42.58
CA GLU A 1188 45.42 -2.36 -41.15
C GLU A 1188 46.90 -2.48 -40.76
N ALA A 1189 47.74 -3.11 -41.59
CA ALA A 1189 49.19 -3.15 -41.38
C ALA A 1189 49.87 -1.77 -41.45
N LYS A 1190 49.36 -0.81 -42.25
CA LYS A 1190 49.85 0.59 -42.27
C LYS A 1190 49.42 1.33 -41.01
N ALA A 1191 48.16 1.17 -40.58
CA ALA A 1191 47.63 1.79 -39.37
C ALA A 1191 48.34 1.28 -38.10
N GLU A 1192 48.63 -0.02 -38.01
CA GLU A 1192 49.32 -0.61 -36.85
C GLU A 1192 50.78 -0.11 -36.74
N ARG A 1193 51.49 0.04 -37.88
CA ARG A 1193 52.82 0.68 -37.91
C ARG A 1193 52.76 2.12 -37.45
N ALA A 1194 51.85 2.93 -38.02
CA ALA A 1194 51.68 4.33 -37.61
C ALA A 1194 51.30 4.48 -36.12
N LYS A 1195 50.56 3.52 -35.56
CA LYS A 1195 50.25 3.48 -34.13
C LYS A 1195 51.49 3.14 -33.29
N LYS A 1196 52.28 2.14 -33.68
CA LYS A 1196 53.56 1.79 -33.03
C LYS A 1196 54.57 2.94 -33.08
N ASP A 1197 54.70 3.62 -34.22
CA ASP A 1197 55.55 4.82 -34.37
C ASP A 1197 55.10 5.98 -33.46
N LYS A 1198 53.79 6.07 -33.18
CA LYS A 1198 53.23 7.08 -32.27
C LYS A 1198 53.41 6.70 -30.80
N GLU A 1199 53.15 5.44 -30.43
CA GLU A 1199 53.40 4.91 -29.08
C GLU A 1199 54.89 4.92 -28.72
N GLN A 1200 55.79 4.79 -29.70
CA GLN A 1200 57.23 5.00 -29.52
C GLN A 1200 57.54 6.47 -29.26
N LYS A 1201 57.00 7.41 -30.06
CA LYS A 1201 57.15 8.86 -29.84
C LYS A 1201 56.47 9.41 -28.59
N GLU A 1202 55.59 8.64 -27.95
CA GLU A 1202 54.98 8.92 -26.64
C GLU A 1202 55.73 8.21 -25.48
N LYS A 1203 56.72 7.35 -25.78
CA LYS A 1203 57.68 6.79 -24.81
C LYS A 1203 59.04 7.49 -24.84
N ASP A 1204 59.42 8.06 -25.99
CA ASP A 1204 60.64 8.86 -26.18
C ASP A 1204 60.43 10.35 -25.76
N LYS A 1205 59.44 10.61 -24.89
CA LYS A 1205 58.98 11.93 -24.43
C LYS A 1205 58.75 11.96 -22.91
#